data_AF-A0A4P6JW51-F1
#
_entry.id   AF-A0A4P6JW51-F1
#
_cell.length_a   1.000
_cell.length_b   1.000
_cell.length_c   1.000
_cell.angle_alpha   90.00
_cell.angle_beta   90.00
_cell.angle_gamma   90.00
#
_symmetry.space_group_name_H-M   'P 1'
#
loop_
_entity.id
_entity.type
_entity.pdbx_description
1 polymer ?
#
loop_
_entity_poly.entity_id
_entity_poly.type
_entity_poly.pdbx_seq_one_letter_code
_entity_poly.pdbx_strand_id
1 'polypeptide(L)'
;MPQHRSLPEHDPHVSIDENLARQALADDVFLGSWFVFLRQGWLAQAGLKAFLPPSSEAFERASIVFRGQEHLRLQGLQLSKPLPEAVQLVSLTSDKSLYRQKHDPIHLLIVAPEHQGEKVQLSLYLYEETYADYKLTLDEYGLCLLSLQDLPAGQYRAELEDYGGPACSFEIAEYRLAALNAELSEQRLSGDTLRYTLAVSSFNQPYSGPIEIELQEQGQRVGSRTRLHCNRAGEARGAFKLTGAGPFTLNIFAGERTATVPLKGTEQERRETLTISELGEGRELSLLPLPRSNMCRGMYITRGAANNEPFLVQRALGREVEIMPRVAAAMLRVVVVDAVHGTYEETYHEQVQANQPLRMPIPAPYGIVLLGAFIEGQAWEGWCAVLRPPELQLQCTAPQKARPGSRVTIKLKTSLTERVVPIHLIIKDQRLSAQSDPQVELAACIKENLAAWDEQSVVGFIERSLGKMQLPSPIYARPMLFRAMAAPQFATGAVPVGFAGAPLPTGSAVAKSAKELTKVRMQFPEVIYNNIVKVRGETELEVKLGDSLTRYSIEAFAILLETLDWQRVETSLEAVQPVYGELSVSPFVFPGDPVLGRLDVGAASGSAIVDVRHNGEILPLFYADGTAVTPGLPIPSGSALRFLVRPGTITSTVRDGRQGGSDVSERYVSEPGQLRHIQRSLRLLQANEEVNVRELQALELRLLPTLEQPFTVLVEAASRYPYGCIEQTSLKLLAMFTGYITAREAQKAREYEAAILPWYKRLQSMYLPGQGFCMYPPEESGQPQSDHFWAPKGVRHLLSLPRPQDSGLQLQSLQDILQDIYAMALDAASYYKLANPPREIKDCHDAYLVLTAENTSPAEKGKALAFVRTRLKAQGEQTYVEDSEANKIYGPAVARRQETAYAAAALLRAGNQSDLPRALAATNYLSAQLNEQGCFYSTIDTAAGLALFTALRAAGLLTETENEKQQVRLNGQPMSLTEALSHTESIESIRCLSGLALVQITSEVSESWSTFKSQLAVAVQLEKDGRAQRSFQVGDELELVISVPRYEAGLIAHICLPDALARIIGGAQVKRFSLDFCGKKSIRIPLAAITATSLPDKFSSASETDASKTSEEQHWAVIVRNMFKEEQVGNPGLLKVVVKEHSSM
;
A
#
# COMPACT_ATOMS: atom_id res chain seq x y z
N MET A 1 10.68 -12.96 -48.09
CA MET A 1 9.21 -12.82 -48.02
C MET A 1 8.81 -13.16 -46.59
N PRO A 2 8.05 -12.31 -45.89
CA PRO A 2 7.43 -12.74 -44.64
C PRO A 2 6.54 -13.96 -44.94
N GLN A 3 6.63 -15.01 -44.13
CA GLN A 3 5.74 -16.15 -44.23
C GLN A 3 4.37 -15.69 -43.73
N HIS A 4 3.39 -15.53 -44.62
CA HIS A 4 2.01 -15.26 -44.22
C HIS A 4 1.50 -16.41 -43.34
N ARG A 5 0.86 -16.09 -42.21
CA ARG A 5 0.14 -17.10 -41.41
C ARG A 5 -0.93 -17.73 -42.31
N SER A 6 -0.80 -19.02 -42.59
CA SER A 6 -1.82 -19.76 -43.32
C SER A 6 -3.04 -19.96 -42.44
N LEU A 7 -4.24 -19.79 -43.00
CA LEU A 7 -5.48 -20.14 -42.31
C LEU A 7 -5.47 -21.63 -41.94
N PRO A 8 -5.98 -21.99 -40.75
CA PRO A 8 -6.10 -23.39 -40.37
C PRO A 8 -7.04 -24.15 -41.33
N GLU A 9 -6.72 -25.41 -41.61
CA GLU A 9 -7.50 -26.31 -42.49
C GLU A 9 -8.90 -26.62 -41.92
N HIS A 10 -9.09 -26.42 -40.62
CA HIS A 10 -10.34 -26.54 -39.89
C HIS A 10 -10.75 -25.17 -39.31
N ASP A 11 -12.04 -24.84 -39.38
CA ASP A 11 -12.63 -23.63 -38.80
C ASP A 11 -13.83 -24.05 -37.93
N PRO A 12 -13.75 -23.92 -36.59
CA PRO A 12 -14.81 -24.36 -35.69
C PRO A 12 -16.09 -23.52 -35.80
N HIS A 13 -16.03 -22.38 -36.51
CA HIS A 13 -17.13 -21.44 -36.71
C HIS A 13 -17.91 -21.71 -38.01
N VAL A 14 -17.73 -22.92 -38.57
CA VAL A 14 -18.38 -23.37 -39.81
C VAL A 14 -19.11 -24.69 -39.52
N SER A 15 -20.44 -24.66 -39.57
CA SER A 15 -21.28 -25.86 -39.58
C SER A 15 -21.80 -26.10 -40.99
N ILE A 16 -21.65 -27.33 -41.48
CA ILE A 16 -22.17 -27.77 -42.78
C ILE A 16 -23.22 -28.83 -42.52
N ASP A 17 -24.49 -28.48 -42.76
CA ASP A 17 -25.63 -29.37 -42.50
C ASP A 17 -25.86 -30.34 -43.67
N GLU A 18 -25.41 -29.98 -44.89
CA GLU A 18 -25.58 -30.82 -46.08
C GLU A 18 -24.29 -30.92 -46.93
N ASN A 19 -23.77 -32.15 -47.10
CA ASN A 19 -22.60 -32.41 -47.96
C ASN A 19 -22.80 -32.00 -49.44
N LEU A 20 -24.06 -31.96 -49.90
CA LEU A 20 -24.44 -31.50 -51.24
C LEU A 20 -24.19 -30.01 -51.43
N ALA A 21 -24.48 -29.18 -50.42
CA ALA A 21 -24.21 -27.74 -50.45
C ALA A 21 -22.70 -27.45 -50.53
N ARG A 22 -21.88 -28.23 -49.82
CA ARG A 22 -20.42 -28.13 -49.87
C ARG A 22 -19.84 -28.43 -51.26
N GLN A 23 -20.36 -29.44 -51.96
CA GLN A 23 -19.92 -29.76 -53.32
C GLN A 23 -20.38 -28.71 -54.34
N ALA A 24 -21.59 -28.19 -54.19
CA ALA A 24 -22.16 -27.17 -55.09
C ALA A 24 -21.50 -25.78 -54.96
N LEU A 25 -20.93 -25.47 -53.80
CA LEU A 25 -20.33 -24.17 -53.46
C LEU A 25 -18.79 -24.21 -53.39
N ALA A 26 -18.17 -25.36 -53.70
CA ALA A 26 -16.81 -25.70 -53.35
C ALA A 26 -15.73 -24.74 -53.86
N ASP A 27 -15.85 -24.28 -55.13
CA ASP A 27 -14.81 -23.51 -55.83
C ASP A 27 -15.15 -22.01 -55.98
N ASP A 28 -16.38 -21.63 -55.65
CA ASP A 28 -16.89 -20.26 -55.81
C ASP A 28 -17.03 -19.50 -54.48
N VAL A 29 -16.90 -20.20 -53.35
CA VAL A 29 -16.95 -19.62 -51.99
C VAL A 29 -15.58 -19.75 -51.33
N PHE A 30 -14.94 -18.61 -51.07
CA PHE A 30 -13.68 -18.53 -50.32
C PHE A 30 -13.95 -18.02 -48.91
N LEU A 31 -13.31 -18.66 -47.93
CA LEU A 31 -13.53 -18.37 -46.54
C LEU A 31 -12.28 -17.76 -45.90
N GLY A 32 -12.32 -16.45 -45.70
CA GLY A 32 -11.31 -15.71 -44.94
C GLY A 32 -11.48 -15.85 -43.43
N SER A 33 -10.70 -15.08 -42.68
CA SER A 33 -10.80 -14.94 -41.23
C SER A 33 -12.12 -14.28 -40.83
N TRP A 34 -12.44 -13.14 -41.43
CA TRP A 34 -13.59 -12.30 -41.11
C TRP A 34 -14.55 -12.11 -42.28
N PHE A 35 -14.19 -12.51 -43.49
CA PHE A 35 -15.05 -12.36 -44.66
C PHE A 35 -15.32 -13.69 -45.39
N VAL A 36 -16.49 -13.76 -46.02
CA VAL A 36 -16.86 -14.76 -47.01
C VAL A 36 -16.87 -14.09 -48.37
N PHE A 37 -16.14 -14.66 -49.32
CA PHE A 37 -16.01 -14.12 -50.67
C PHE A 37 -16.76 -15.02 -51.64
N LEU A 38 -17.76 -14.45 -52.32
CA LEU A 38 -18.62 -15.13 -53.27
C LEU A 38 -18.24 -14.66 -54.69
N ARG A 39 -17.75 -15.57 -55.54
CA ARG A 39 -17.40 -15.24 -56.93
C ARG A 39 -18.64 -14.99 -57.79
N GLN A 40 -18.47 -14.24 -58.87
CA GLN A 40 -19.54 -14.02 -59.83
C GLN A 40 -20.06 -15.35 -60.40
N GLY A 41 -21.38 -15.56 -60.38
CA GLY A 41 -22.00 -16.79 -60.89
C GLY A 41 -22.13 -17.94 -59.88
N TRP A 42 -21.74 -17.75 -58.62
CA TRP A 42 -21.87 -18.75 -57.54
C TRP A 42 -23.28 -19.35 -57.40
N LEU A 43 -24.30 -18.55 -57.73
CA LEU A 43 -25.71 -18.95 -57.69
C LEU A 43 -26.17 -19.77 -58.91
N ALA A 44 -25.53 -19.62 -60.06
CA ALA A 44 -25.88 -20.31 -61.29
C ALA A 44 -25.38 -21.77 -61.28
N GLN A 45 -24.27 -22.05 -60.61
CA GLN A 45 -23.68 -23.39 -60.52
C GLN A 45 -24.33 -24.27 -59.44
N ALA A 46 -24.94 -23.67 -58.41
CA ALA A 46 -25.50 -24.41 -57.28
C ALA A 46 -26.96 -24.89 -57.45
N GLY A 47 -27.64 -24.59 -58.57
CA GLY A 47 -29.06 -24.95 -58.78
C GLY A 47 -30.05 -24.21 -57.85
N LEU A 48 -29.57 -23.18 -57.14
CA LEU A 48 -30.27 -22.49 -56.05
C LEU A 48 -31.25 -21.40 -56.50
N LYS A 49 -31.32 -21.07 -57.80
CA LYS A 49 -32.21 -20.02 -58.36
C LYS A 49 -33.70 -20.24 -58.04
N ALA A 50 -34.13 -21.47 -57.78
CA ALA A 50 -35.53 -21.82 -57.53
C ALA A 50 -36.05 -21.48 -56.10
N PHE A 51 -35.15 -21.12 -55.16
CA PHE A 51 -35.49 -21.02 -53.73
C PHE A 51 -35.18 -19.64 -53.10
N LEU A 52 -34.78 -18.64 -53.89
CA LEU A 52 -34.60 -17.26 -53.42
C LEU A 52 -35.83 -16.39 -53.76
N PRO A 53 -36.19 -15.40 -52.91
CA PRO A 53 -37.31 -14.50 -53.18
C PRO A 53 -37.04 -13.69 -54.47
N PRO A 54 -38.07 -13.39 -55.29
CA PRO A 54 -37.92 -12.81 -56.63
C PRO A 54 -37.30 -11.40 -56.70
N SER A 55 -36.95 -10.78 -55.56
CA SER A 55 -36.29 -9.46 -55.47
C SER A 55 -34.76 -9.52 -55.36
N SER A 56 -34.12 -10.63 -55.75
CA SER A 56 -32.71 -10.93 -55.50
C SER A 56 -31.78 -10.71 -56.71
N GLU A 57 -31.94 -9.62 -57.46
CA GLU A 57 -31.00 -9.20 -58.51
C GLU A 57 -29.57 -8.93 -57.98
N ALA A 58 -29.42 -8.71 -56.66
CA ALA A 58 -28.16 -8.43 -55.99
C ALA A 58 -27.12 -9.58 -56.05
N PHE A 59 -27.51 -10.80 -56.42
CA PHE A 59 -26.63 -11.97 -56.27
C PHE A 59 -26.10 -12.57 -57.58
N GLU A 60 -26.27 -11.91 -58.74
CA GLU A 60 -25.56 -12.26 -59.98
C GLU A 60 -24.14 -11.66 -60.06
N ARG A 61 -23.74 -10.83 -59.08
CA ARG A 61 -22.42 -10.20 -58.97
C ARG A 61 -21.58 -10.89 -57.89
N ALA A 62 -20.26 -10.76 -57.99
CA ALA A 62 -19.37 -11.13 -56.88
C ALA A 62 -19.76 -10.35 -55.61
N SER A 63 -19.58 -10.93 -54.43
CA SER A 63 -19.96 -10.29 -53.17
C SER A 63 -19.01 -10.65 -52.03
N ILE A 64 -18.86 -9.75 -51.06
CA ILE A 64 -18.03 -9.93 -49.87
C ILE A 64 -18.95 -9.77 -48.67
N VAL A 65 -19.04 -10.78 -47.79
CA VAL A 65 -19.93 -10.79 -46.63
C VAL A 65 -19.10 -10.86 -45.36
N PHE A 66 -19.39 -10.00 -44.39
CA PHE A 66 -18.74 -10.00 -43.09
C PHE A 66 -19.27 -11.14 -42.19
N ARG A 67 -18.37 -11.93 -41.60
CA ARG A 67 -18.65 -13.10 -40.76
C ARG A 67 -18.94 -12.76 -39.29
N GLY A 68 -18.67 -11.51 -38.87
CA GLY A 68 -18.93 -11.04 -37.51
C GLY A 68 -20.41 -10.92 -37.12
N GLN A 69 -21.32 -11.18 -38.07
CA GLN A 69 -22.75 -11.26 -37.80
C GLN A 69 -23.11 -12.59 -37.13
N GLU A 70 -23.98 -12.56 -36.12
CA GLU A 70 -24.28 -13.73 -35.27
C GLU A 70 -24.63 -14.99 -36.07
N HIS A 71 -25.33 -14.89 -37.20
CA HIS A 71 -25.60 -16.03 -38.09
C HIS A 71 -25.67 -15.64 -39.58
N LEU A 72 -24.64 -15.98 -40.35
CA LEU A 72 -24.75 -16.02 -41.80
C LEU A 72 -25.22 -17.42 -42.23
N ARG A 73 -26.46 -17.50 -42.74
CA ARG A 73 -27.03 -18.74 -43.29
C ARG A 73 -27.01 -18.72 -44.81
N LEU A 74 -26.22 -19.62 -45.37
CA LEU A 74 -26.31 -20.05 -46.77
C LEU A 74 -26.96 -21.45 -46.77
N GLN A 75 -27.56 -21.91 -47.87
CA GLN A 75 -28.25 -23.21 -47.87
C GLN A 75 -27.29 -24.34 -47.45
N GLY A 76 -27.61 -25.05 -46.38
CA GLY A 76 -26.79 -26.13 -45.82
C GLY A 76 -25.48 -25.69 -45.15
N LEU A 77 -25.25 -24.37 -44.97
CA LEU A 77 -24.02 -23.80 -44.42
C LEU A 77 -24.35 -22.69 -43.41
N GLN A 78 -23.97 -22.89 -42.15
CA GLN A 78 -24.05 -21.89 -41.10
C GLN A 78 -22.64 -21.40 -40.75
N LEU A 79 -22.41 -20.10 -40.92
CA LEU A 79 -21.16 -19.43 -40.63
C LEU A 79 -21.40 -18.42 -39.50
N SER A 80 -20.69 -18.56 -38.39
CA SER A 80 -20.80 -17.64 -37.25
C SER A 80 -19.47 -17.48 -36.56
N LYS A 81 -18.76 -16.37 -36.84
CA LYS A 81 -17.55 -16.02 -36.12
C LYS A 81 -17.87 -14.82 -35.22
N PRO A 82 -18.09 -15.02 -33.91
CA PRO A 82 -18.31 -13.89 -33.02
C PRO A 82 -17.09 -12.96 -33.05
N LEU A 83 -17.33 -11.67 -32.85
CA LEU A 83 -16.25 -10.74 -32.56
C LEU A 83 -15.55 -11.17 -31.26
N PRO A 84 -14.26 -10.86 -31.08
CA PRO A 84 -13.62 -10.97 -29.77
C PRO A 84 -14.43 -10.17 -28.74
N GLU A 85 -14.36 -10.59 -27.48
CA GLU A 85 -15.07 -9.90 -26.41
C GLU A 85 -14.69 -8.42 -26.36
N ALA A 86 -15.69 -7.59 -26.04
CA ALA A 86 -15.52 -6.17 -25.82
C ALA A 86 -14.45 -5.94 -24.74
N VAL A 87 -13.49 -5.05 -25.01
CA VAL A 87 -12.46 -4.73 -24.02
C VAL A 87 -13.11 -4.11 -22.80
N GLN A 88 -12.78 -4.59 -21.61
CA GLN A 88 -13.19 -3.98 -20.34
C GLN A 88 -12.05 -3.07 -19.87
N LEU A 89 -12.24 -1.76 -19.93
CA LEU A 89 -11.22 -0.81 -19.46
C LEU A 89 -11.28 -0.71 -17.93
N VAL A 90 -10.47 -1.52 -17.25
CA VAL A 90 -10.44 -1.57 -15.77
C VAL A 90 -9.00 -1.44 -15.26
N SER A 91 -8.83 -0.68 -14.17
CA SER A 91 -7.57 -0.56 -13.45
C SER A 91 -7.80 -0.57 -11.94
N LEU A 92 -6.95 -1.32 -11.23
CA LEU A 92 -6.82 -1.29 -9.77
C LEU A 92 -5.37 -0.96 -9.42
N THR A 93 -5.13 0.14 -8.73
CA THR A 93 -3.77 0.60 -8.38
C THR A 93 -3.67 1.14 -6.97
N SER A 94 -2.47 1.13 -6.40
CA SER A 94 -2.15 1.77 -5.11
C SER A 94 -1.40 3.08 -5.31
N ASP A 95 -1.44 3.99 -4.34
CA ASP A 95 -0.65 5.23 -4.42
C ASP A 95 0.84 4.99 -4.14
N LYS A 96 1.18 3.96 -3.36
CA LYS A 96 2.54 3.44 -3.16
C LYS A 96 2.54 1.95 -2.86
N SER A 97 3.67 1.29 -3.06
CA SER A 97 3.83 -0.14 -2.80
C SER A 97 4.23 -0.49 -1.36
N LEU A 98 4.57 0.50 -0.52
CA LEU A 98 5.04 0.29 0.84
C LEU A 98 4.42 1.30 1.83
N TYR A 99 3.76 0.79 2.88
CA TYR A 99 3.05 1.60 3.88
C TYR A 99 3.58 1.38 5.28
N ARG A 100 3.71 2.46 6.06
CA ARG A 100 4.16 2.38 7.45
C ARG A 100 3.05 1.82 8.32
N GLN A 101 3.36 0.71 8.99
CA GLN A 101 2.44 0.06 9.91
C GLN A 101 1.89 1.06 10.94
N LYS A 102 0.56 1.09 11.12
CA LYS A 102 -0.17 1.96 12.07
C LYS A 102 -0.06 3.48 11.84
N HIS A 103 0.58 3.92 10.76
CA HIS A 103 0.83 5.33 10.49
C HIS A 103 0.23 5.79 9.18
N ASP A 104 0.35 4.99 8.12
CA ASP A 104 -0.09 5.39 6.81
C ASP A 104 -1.45 4.76 6.46
N PRO A 105 -2.42 5.55 5.97
CA PRO A 105 -3.55 5.00 5.25
C PRO A 105 -3.08 4.36 3.94
N ILE A 106 -3.70 3.23 3.60
CA ILE A 106 -3.55 2.55 2.32
C ILE A 106 -4.58 3.14 1.37
N HIS A 107 -4.16 3.52 0.17
CA HIS A 107 -5.06 4.07 -0.84
C HIS A 107 -5.07 3.18 -2.07
N LEU A 108 -6.26 2.70 -2.45
CA LEU A 108 -6.50 1.94 -3.66
C LEU A 108 -7.43 2.72 -4.58
N LEU A 109 -7.01 2.95 -5.82
CA LEU A 109 -7.82 3.57 -6.86
C LEU A 109 -8.33 2.51 -7.82
N ILE A 110 -9.64 2.46 -8.01
CA ILE A 110 -10.32 1.73 -9.08
C ILE A 110 -10.71 2.73 -10.17
N VAL A 111 -10.42 2.38 -11.42
CA VAL A 111 -10.82 3.12 -12.62
C VAL A 111 -11.50 2.16 -13.58
N ALA A 112 -12.80 2.36 -13.81
CA ALA A 112 -13.65 1.51 -14.63
C ALA A 112 -14.75 2.39 -15.28
N PRO A 113 -14.39 3.25 -16.26
CA PRO A 113 -15.27 4.30 -16.82
C PRO A 113 -16.57 3.77 -17.46
N GLU A 114 -16.59 2.50 -17.85
CA GLU A 114 -17.75 1.83 -18.46
C GLU A 114 -18.78 1.35 -17.42
N HIS A 115 -18.40 1.29 -16.14
CA HIS A 115 -19.17 0.68 -15.04
C HIS A 115 -19.68 1.74 -14.05
N GLN A 116 -20.16 2.88 -14.55
CA GLN A 116 -20.61 4.01 -13.72
C GLN A 116 -21.76 3.60 -12.79
N GLY A 117 -21.63 3.89 -11.49
CA GLY A 117 -22.65 3.53 -10.50
C GLY A 117 -22.77 2.03 -10.20
N GLU A 118 -21.97 1.17 -10.84
CA GLU A 118 -22.00 -0.26 -10.61
C GLU A 118 -21.37 -0.62 -9.25
N LYS A 119 -21.81 -1.77 -8.73
CA LYS A 119 -21.22 -2.35 -7.53
C LYS A 119 -20.12 -3.30 -7.95
N VAL A 120 -18.95 -3.14 -7.35
CA VAL A 120 -17.77 -3.95 -7.64
C VAL A 120 -17.30 -4.64 -6.36
N GLN A 121 -16.88 -5.88 -6.46
CA GLN A 121 -16.28 -6.63 -5.36
C GLN A 121 -14.75 -6.60 -5.46
N LEU A 122 -14.11 -5.98 -4.47
CA LEU A 122 -12.66 -6.00 -4.29
C LEU A 122 -12.30 -7.02 -3.22
N SER A 123 -11.45 -7.98 -3.55
CA SER A 123 -10.97 -9.01 -2.62
C SER A 123 -9.51 -8.70 -2.28
N LEU A 124 -9.24 -8.61 -0.98
CA LEU A 124 -7.93 -8.32 -0.44
C LEU A 124 -7.36 -9.59 0.17
N TYR A 125 -6.12 -9.92 -0.16
CA TYR A 125 -5.38 -11.08 0.28
C TYR A 125 -4.17 -10.63 1.11
N LEU A 126 -3.83 -11.39 2.15
CA LEU A 126 -2.64 -11.21 2.99
C LEU A 126 -1.80 -12.50 2.90
N TYR A 127 -0.58 -12.41 2.37
CA TYR A 127 0.27 -13.57 2.08
C TYR A 127 -0.44 -14.66 1.25
N GLU A 128 -1.13 -14.24 0.18
CA GLU A 128 -1.95 -15.07 -0.72
C GLU A 128 -3.22 -15.68 -0.10
N GLU A 129 -3.49 -15.46 1.18
CA GLU A 129 -4.73 -15.91 1.83
C GLU A 129 -5.79 -14.80 1.81
N THR A 130 -7.05 -15.13 1.54
CA THR A 130 -8.14 -14.15 1.55
C THR A 130 -8.23 -13.48 2.92
N TYR A 131 -8.11 -12.15 2.93
CA TYR A 131 -8.14 -11.34 4.14
C TYR A 131 -9.49 -10.65 4.33
N ALA A 132 -9.99 -9.97 3.29
CA ALA A 132 -11.26 -9.26 3.34
C ALA A 132 -11.80 -8.92 1.96
N ASP A 133 -13.11 -9.02 1.78
CA ASP A 133 -13.78 -8.53 0.58
C ASP A 133 -14.46 -7.19 0.85
N TYR A 134 -14.55 -6.33 -0.15
CA TYR A 134 -15.14 -5.01 -0.08
C TYR A 134 -16.14 -4.87 -1.22
N LYS A 135 -17.39 -4.54 -0.89
CA LYS A 135 -18.40 -4.21 -1.90
C LYS A 135 -18.39 -2.71 -2.03
N LEU A 136 -17.91 -2.23 -3.17
CA LEU A 136 -17.71 -0.82 -3.46
C LEU A 136 -18.72 -0.40 -4.51
N THR A 137 -18.97 0.91 -4.61
CA THR A 137 -19.81 1.48 -5.67
C THR A 137 -18.96 2.52 -6.39
N LEU A 138 -18.87 2.38 -7.70
CA LEU A 138 -18.15 3.33 -8.53
C LEU A 138 -18.98 4.62 -8.65
N ASP A 139 -18.30 5.76 -8.69
CA ASP A 139 -18.95 7.06 -8.82
C ASP A 139 -19.51 7.29 -10.24
N GLU A 140 -20.05 8.48 -10.50
CA GLU A 140 -20.59 8.83 -11.81
C GLU A 140 -19.53 8.88 -12.93
N TYR A 141 -18.24 8.74 -12.59
CA TYR A 141 -17.12 8.67 -13.53
C TYR A 141 -16.47 7.28 -13.59
N GLY A 142 -17.06 6.27 -12.95
CA GLY A 142 -16.48 4.94 -12.89
C GLY A 142 -15.23 4.89 -12.00
N LEU A 143 -15.10 5.81 -11.04
CA LEU A 143 -13.95 5.89 -10.14
C LEU A 143 -14.34 5.47 -8.71
N CYS A 144 -13.40 4.87 -7.99
CA CYS A 144 -13.51 4.68 -6.54
C CYS A 144 -12.13 4.78 -5.90
N LEU A 145 -11.97 5.69 -4.94
CA LEU A 145 -10.78 5.81 -4.11
C LEU A 145 -11.07 5.23 -2.72
N LEU A 146 -10.64 3.98 -2.51
CA LEU A 146 -10.76 3.30 -1.24
C LEU A 146 -9.57 3.67 -0.33
N SER A 147 -9.86 4.06 0.91
CA SER A 147 -8.84 4.26 1.94
C SER A 147 -9.01 3.20 3.04
N LEU A 148 -7.97 2.41 3.27
CA LEU A 148 -7.91 1.40 4.32
C LEU A 148 -6.91 1.84 5.38
N GLN A 149 -7.17 1.52 6.65
CA GLN A 149 -6.27 1.82 7.76
C GLN A 149 -6.10 0.59 8.65
N ASP A 150 -5.04 0.59 9.45
CA ASP A 150 -4.79 -0.41 10.49
C ASP A 150 -4.75 -1.87 10.00
N LEU A 151 -4.40 -2.05 8.73
CA LEU A 151 -4.09 -3.35 8.18
C LEU A 151 -2.81 -3.90 8.86
N PRO A 152 -2.78 -5.19 9.24
CA PRO A 152 -1.59 -5.86 9.77
C PRO A 152 -0.34 -5.66 8.91
N ALA A 153 0.84 -5.81 9.51
CA ALA A 153 2.07 -5.85 8.72
C ALA A 153 2.10 -7.12 7.85
N GLY A 154 2.41 -6.96 6.57
CA GLY A 154 2.57 -8.06 5.63
C GLY A 154 2.35 -7.67 4.18
N GLN A 155 2.42 -8.68 3.31
CA GLN A 155 2.26 -8.52 1.86
C GLN A 155 0.81 -8.69 1.47
N TYR A 156 0.28 -7.69 0.79
CA TYR A 156 -1.09 -7.63 0.33
C TYR A 156 -1.18 -7.74 -1.19
N ARG A 157 -2.24 -8.41 -1.64
CA ARG A 157 -2.68 -8.43 -3.03
C ARG A 157 -4.16 -8.05 -3.03
N ALA A 158 -4.56 -7.13 -3.90
CA ALA A 158 -5.95 -6.72 -4.07
C ALA A 158 -6.39 -7.05 -5.49
N GLU A 159 -7.58 -7.63 -5.64
CA GLU A 159 -8.14 -8.06 -6.92
C GLU A 159 -9.60 -7.61 -7.03
N LEU A 160 -10.09 -7.46 -8.26
CA LEU A 160 -11.51 -7.26 -8.52
C LEU A 160 -12.10 -8.60 -8.98
N GLU A 161 -13.10 -9.13 -8.30
CA GLU A 161 -13.68 -10.45 -8.66
C GLU A 161 -14.53 -10.39 -9.93
N ASP A 162 -15.24 -9.26 -10.11
CA ASP A 162 -16.23 -9.11 -11.19
C ASP A 162 -15.60 -8.76 -12.55
N TYR A 163 -14.32 -8.38 -12.54
CA TYR A 163 -13.60 -7.89 -13.73
C TYR A 163 -12.27 -8.62 -13.78
N GLY A 164 -11.92 -9.24 -14.92
CA GLY A 164 -10.66 -9.98 -15.13
C GLY A 164 -9.40 -9.09 -15.17
N GLY A 165 -9.35 -8.08 -14.30
CA GLY A 165 -8.31 -7.07 -14.23
C GLY A 165 -7.10 -7.49 -13.39
N PRO A 166 -5.97 -6.79 -13.58
CA PRO A 166 -4.71 -7.12 -12.91
C PRO A 166 -4.76 -6.83 -11.41
N ALA A 167 -4.15 -7.73 -10.64
CA ALA A 167 -4.01 -7.60 -9.20
C ALA A 167 -3.08 -6.43 -8.83
N CYS A 168 -3.42 -5.72 -7.76
CA CYS A 168 -2.57 -4.69 -7.16
C CYS A 168 -1.90 -5.21 -5.90
N SER A 169 -0.56 -5.21 -5.87
CA SER A 169 0.20 -5.63 -4.69
C SER A 169 0.84 -4.46 -3.93
N PHE A 170 0.86 -4.56 -2.60
CA PHE A 170 1.54 -3.61 -1.71
C PHE A 170 1.95 -4.29 -0.40
N GLU A 171 2.87 -3.69 0.36
CA GLU A 171 3.34 -4.24 1.64
C GLU A 171 3.19 -3.21 2.78
N ILE A 172 2.94 -3.72 3.99
CA ILE A 172 2.84 -2.93 5.20
C ILE A 172 3.94 -3.35 6.18
N ALA A 173 4.78 -2.41 6.61
CA ALA A 173 5.87 -2.67 7.53
C ALA A 173 6.25 -1.41 8.34
N GLU A 174 6.96 -1.56 9.46
CA GLU A 174 7.67 -0.42 10.05
C GLU A 174 8.91 -0.12 9.21
N TYR A 175 9.11 1.09 8.71
CA TYR A 175 10.31 1.42 7.95
C TYR A 175 10.71 2.89 8.07
N ARG A 176 11.89 3.21 7.52
CA ARG A 176 12.38 4.58 7.32
C ARG A 176 12.91 4.72 5.90
N LEU A 177 12.53 5.81 5.24
CA LEU A 177 13.04 6.13 3.92
C LEU A 177 14.51 6.57 4.01
N ALA A 178 15.38 5.90 3.26
CA ALA A 178 16.78 6.28 3.13
C ALA A 178 16.91 7.63 2.40
N ALA A 179 17.97 8.38 2.68
CA ALA A 179 18.20 9.70 2.09
C ALA A 179 18.64 9.68 0.60
N LEU A 180 18.72 8.49 -0.01
CA LEU A 180 19.07 8.32 -1.41
C LEU A 180 17.78 8.26 -2.23
N ASN A 181 17.71 9.11 -3.23
CA ASN A 181 16.67 9.09 -4.25
C ASN A 181 17.31 8.58 -5.54
N ALA A 182 16.67 7.64 -6.20
CA ALA A 182 17.01 7.25 -7.54
C ALA A 182 15.74 7.37 -8.39
N GLU A 183 15.88 7.92 -9.59
CA GLU A 183 14.77 8.11 -10.52
C GLU A 183 15.19 7.59 -11.89
N LEU A 184 14.28 6.90 -12.56
CA LEU A 184 14.47 6.48 -13.93
C LEU A 184 14.24 7.65 -14.88
N SER A 185 15.30 8.37 -15.22
CA SER A 185 15.24 9.52 -16.13
C SER A 185 15.00 9.12 -17.59
N GLU A 186 15.56 7.98 -18.01
CA GLU A 186 15.37 7.43 -19.34
C GLU A 186 15.36 5.90 -19.29
N GLN A 187 14.52 5.29 -20.12
CA GLN A 187 14.57 3.86 -20.40
C GLN A 187 14.25 3.56 -21.85
N ARG A 188 14.90 2.53 -22.41
CA ARG A 188 14.64 2.03 -23.76
C ARG A 188 14.81 0.51 -23.77
N LEU A 189 13.83 -0.17 -24.34
CA LEU A 189 13.91 -1.60 -24.59
C LEU A 189 14.45 -1.87 -26.00
N SER A 190 15.38 -2.80 -26.13
CA SER A 190 15.90 -3.28 -27.42
C SER A 190 16.10 -4.79 -27.34
N GLY A 191 15.17 -5.56 -27.91
CA GLY A 191 15.04 -6.99 -27.61
C GLY A 191 14.80 -7.19 -26.12
N ASP A 192 15.50 -8.12 -25.48
CA ASP A 192 15.37 -8.35 -24.03
C ASP A 192 16.23 -7.41 -23.18
N THR A 193 16.96 -6.47 -23.79
CA THR A 193 17.89 -5.60 -23.05
C THR A 193 17.25 -4.25 -22.77
N LEU A 194 17.00 -3.98 -21.48
CA LEU A 194 16.59 -2.68 -21.00
C LEU A 194 17.84 -1.82 -20.76
N ARG A 195 17.98 -0.73 -21.52
CA ARG A 195 18.97 0.32 -21.26
C ARG A 195 18.30 1.44 -20.50
N TYR A 196 18.96 1.94 -19.47
CA TYR A 196 18.40 2.96 -18.61
C TYR A 196 19.42 4.00 -18.16
N THR A 197 18.91 5.18 -17.84
CA THR A 197 19.64 6.26 -17.17
C THR A 197 18.94 6.57 -15.84
N LEU A 198 19.68 6.48 -14.75
CA LEU A 198 19.23 6.86 -13.42
C LEU A 198 19.73 8.26 -13.08
N ALA A 199 18.83 9.10 -12.56
CA ALA A 199 19.20 10.30 -11.83
C ALA A 199 19.22 9.96 -10.33
N VAL A 200 20.41 9.96 -9.74
CA VAL A 200 20.64 9.63 -8.34
C VAL A 200 20.97 10.91 -7.59
N SER A 201 20.21 11.17 -6.52
CA SER A 201 20.44 12.30 -5.64
C SER A 201 20.40 11.87 -4.18
N SER A 202 21.02 12.64 -3.31
CA SER A 202 20.91 12.49 -1.88
C SER A 202 20.73 13.86 -1.26
N PHE A 203 19.73 14.02 -0.39
CA PHE A 203 19.36 15.33 0.18
C PHE A 203 19.07 16.40 -0.88
N ASN A 204 18.40 16.01 -1.98
CA ASN A 204 18.14 16.87 -3.13
C ASN A 204 19.40 17.45 -3.80
N GLN A 205 20.58 16.84 -3.58
CA GLN A 205 21.81 17.16 -4.31
C GLN A 205 22.21 15.97 -5.20
N PRO A 206 22.74 16.20 -6.41
CA PRO A 206 23.25 15.13 -7.26
C PRO A 206 24.30 14.27 -6.54
N TYR A 207 24.10 12.95 -6.54
CA TYR A 207 25.07 12.02 -5.95
C TYR A 207 26.19 11.72 -6.95
N SER A 208 27.45 11.91 -6.57
CA SER A 208 28.59 11.52 -7.41
C SER A 208 29.43 10.49 -6.69
N GLY A 209 29.72 9.36 -7.35
CA GLY A 209 30.43 8.26 -6.73
C GLY A 209 30.01 6.89 -7.27
N PRO A 210 30.64 5.81 -6.77
CA PRO A 210 30.24 4.46 -7.11
C PRO A 210 28.84 4.15 -6.54
N ILE A 211 28.09 3.36 -7.29
CA ILE A 211 26.86 2.72 -6.87
C ILE A 211 26.88 1.24 -7.30
N GLU A 212 26.17 0.39 -6.58
CA GLU A 212 25.89 -0.98 -7.00
C GLU A 212 24.41 -1.10 -7.29
N ILE A 213 24.05 -1.80 -8.38
CA ILE A 213 22.67 -2.00 -8.78
C ILE A 213 22.41 -3.47 -8.95
N GLU A 214 21.31 -3.96 -8.38
CA GLU A 214 20.76 -5.27 -8.70
C GLU A 214 19.37 -5.14 -9.30
N LEU A 215 19.04 -6.11 -10.15
CA LEU A 215 17.70 -6.31 -10.67
C LEU A 215 16.99 -7.30 -9.74
N GLN A 216 15.75 -7.00 -9.35
CA GLN A 216 14.90 -7.93 -8.62
C GLN A 216 13.61 -8.21 -9.38
N GLU A 217 13.13 -9.45 -9.29
CA GLU A 217 11.83 -9.93 -9.76
C GLU A 217 11.06 -10.41 -8.53
N GLN A 218 9.88 -9.85 -8.28
CA GLN A 218 9.04 -10.22 -7.12
C GLN A 218 9.81 -10.19 -5.77
N GLY A 219 10.71 -9.20 -5.61
CA GLY A 219 11.54 -9.04 -4.40
C GLY A 219 12.74 -9.98 -4.30
N GLN A 220 12.91 -10.91 -5.24
CA GLN A 220 14.08 -11.79 -5.30
C GLN A 220 15.11 -11.26 -6.30
N ARG A 221 16.39 -11.33 -5.97
CA ARG A 221 17.47 -10.88 -6.85
C ARG A 221 17.58 -11.79 -8.08
N VAL A 222 17.56 -11.17 -9.27
CA VAL A 222 17.77 -11.83 -10.55
C VAL A 222 19.10 -11.38 -11.14
N GLY A 223 20.08 -12.28 -11.13
CA GLY A 223 21.43 -12.02 -11.63
C GLY A 223 22.38 -11.44 -10.58
N SER A 224 23.47 -10.81 -11.05
CA SER A 224 24.53 -10.27 -10.20
C SER A 224 24.43 -8.75 -10.04
N ARG A 225 24.97 -8.23 -8.93
CA ARG A 225 25.13 -6.78 -8.74
C ARG A 225 26.10 -6.21 -9.78
N THR A 226 25.67 -5.12 -10.40
CA THR A 226 26.49 -4.36 -11.34
C THR A 226 26.97 -3.08 -10.66
N ARG A 227 28.28 -2.84 -10.64
CA ARG A 227 28.86 -1.60 -10.14
C ARG A 227 28.86 -0.55 -11.25
N LEU A 228 28.21 0.59 -10.99
CA LEU A 228 28.19 1.77 -11.86
C LEU A 228 28.81 2.97 -11.14
N HIS A 229 28.96 4.08 -11.86
CA HIS A 229 29.44 5.33 -11.31
C HIS A 229 28.51 6.47 -11.70
N CYS A 230 28.06 7.25 -10.72
CA CYS A 230 27.30 8.47 -10.94
C CYS A 230 28.24 9.63 -11.27
N ASN A 231 27.95 10.33 -12.36
CA ASN A 231 28.67 11.55 -12.74
C ASN A 231 28.36 12.71 -11.77
N ARG A 232 28.96 13.89 -11.99
CA ARG A 232 28.73 15.08 -11.15
C ARG A 232 27.29 15.61 -11.19
N ALA A 233 26.52 15.24 -12.22
CA ALA A 233 25.11 15.57 -12.35
C ALA A 233 24.19 14.52 -11.71
N GLY A 234 24.74 13.49 -11.05
CA GLY A 234 23.93 12.44 -10.41
C GLY A 234 23.59 11.28 -11.33
N GLU A 235 24.04 11.29 -12.58
CA GLU A 235 23.55 10.35 -13.58
C GLU A 235 24.40 9.08 -13.64
N ALA A 236 23.74 7.93 -13.66
CA ALA A 236 24.35 6.63 -13.93
C ALA A 236 23.61 5.93 -15.08
N ARG A 237 24.35 5.27 -15.98
CA ARG A 237 23.78 4.54 -17.11
C ARG A 237 24.08 3.06 -16.96
N GLY A 238 23.05 2.24 -17.09
CA GLY A 238 23.15 0.80 -16.97
C GLY A 238 22.34 0.07 -18.03
N ALA A 239 22.52 -1.25 -18.06
CA ALA A 239 21.72 -2.14 -18.88
C ALA A 239 21.54 -3.48 -18.17
N PHE A 240 20.33 -4.01 -18.23
CA PHE A 240 20.04 -5.37 -17.78
C PHE A 240 19.34 -6.14 -18.90
N LYS A 241 19.59 -7.44 -18.95
CA LYS A 241 18.76 -8.35 -19.72
C LYS A 241 17.58 -8.77 -18.85
N LEU A 242 16.36 -8.56 -19.33
CA LEU A 242 15.16 -8.97 -18.64
C LEU A 242 14.89 -10.45 -18.98
N THR A 243 15.17 -11.35 -18.04
CA THR A 243 14.89 -12.78 -18.15
C THR A 243 13.97 -13.18 -17.00
N GLY A 244 12.70 -13.47 -17.30
CA GLY A 244 11.67 -13.73 -16.30
C GLY A 244 10.31 -13.15 -16.70
N ALA A 245 9.30 -13.41 -15.89
CA ALA A 245 7.94 -12.89 -16.09
C ALA A 245 7.83 -11.41 -15.67
N GLY A 246 8.64 -10.95 -14.72
CA GLY A 246 8.48 -9.63 -14.09
C GLY A 246 7.35 -9.59 -13.05
N PRO A 247 6.97 -8.42 -12.52
CA PRO A 247 7.57 -7.10 -12.76
C PRO A 247 8.97 -6.98 -12.14
N PHE A 248 9.81 -6.13 -12.74
CA PHE A 248 11.18 -5.91 -12.26
C PHE A 248 11.33 -4.60 -11.48
N THR A 249 12.26 -4.60 -10.52
CA THR A 249 12.70 -3.40 -9.81
C THR A 249 14.23 -3.30 -9.83
N LEU A 250 14.76 -2.08 -9.82
CA LEU A 250 16.18 -1.81 -9.61
C LEU A 250 16.39 -1.44 -8.15
N ASN A 251 17.27 -2.16 -7.45
CA ASN A 251 17.76 -1.76 -6.14
C ASN A 251 19.16 -1.18 -6.28
N ILE A 252 19.30 0.07 -5.84
CA ILE A 252 20.53 0.86 -5.90
C ILE A 252 21.13 0.94 -4.50
N PHE A 253 22.41 0.64 -4.38
CA PHE A 253 23.21 0.75 -3.17
C PHE A 253 24.32 1.78 -3.38
N ALA A 254 24.38 2.79 -2.50
CA ALA A 254 25.42 3.81 -2.46
C ALA A 254 26.08 3.79 -1.08
N GLY A 255 26.97 2.81 -0.86
CA GLY A 255 27.46 2.46 0.47
C GLY A 255 26.32 1.94 1.34
N GLU A 256 26.07 2.59 2.47
CA GLU A 256 24.98 2.25 3.41
C GLU A 256 23.59 2.71 2.95
N ARG A 257 23.50 3.55 1.91
CA ARG A 257 22.24 4.12 1.45
C ARG A 257 21.63 3.27 0.35
N THR A 258 20.31 3.11 0.39
CA THR A 258 19.56 2.31 -0.58
C THR A 258 18.47 3.14 -1.25
N ALA A 259 18.15 2.80 -2.50
CA ALA A 259 16.98 3.32 -3.21
C ALA A 259 16.41 2.22 -4.11
N THR A 260 15.10 2.21 -4.31
CA THR A 260 14.43 1.26 -5.21
C THR A 260 13.70 2.02 -6.30
N VAL A 261 13.80 1.55 -7.53
CA VAL A 261 13.14 2.12 -8.70
C VAL A 261 12.35 1.02 -9.40
N PRO A 262 11.01 1.05 -9.38
CA PRO A 262 10.22 0.08 -10.12
C PRO A 262 10.34 0.34 -11.62
N LEU A 263 10.46 -0.74 -12.38
CA LEU A 263 10.46 -0.70 -13.83
C LEU A 263 9.05 -1.02 -14.33
N LYS A 264 8.18 -0.01 -14.31
CA LYS A 264 6.76 -0.15 -14.69
C LYS A 264 6.63 -0.69 -16.12
N GLY A 265 5.75 -1.69 -16.31
CA GLY A 265 5.47 -2.30 -17.62
C GLY A 265 6.53 -3.31 -18.10
N THR A 266 7.42 -3.78 -17.21
CA THR A 266 8.44 -4.79 -17.54
C THR A 266 7.97 -6.23 -17.42
N GLU A 267 6.71 -6.46 -17.07
CA GLU A 267 6.05 -7.75 -17.15
C GLU A 267 6.15 -8.29 -18.59
N GLN A 268 6.34 -9.60 -18.76
CA GLN A 268 6.65 -10.21 -20.04
C GLN A 268 5.59 -9.88 -21.10
N GLU A 269 4.33 -10.13 -20.76
CA GLU A 269 3.18 -9.85 -21.63
C GLU A 269 3.07 -8.36 -21.97
N ARG A 270 3.55 -7.46 -21.11
CA ARG A 270 3.52 -6.00 -21.32
C ARG A 270 4.67 -5.50 -22.21
N ARG A 271 5.86 -6.05 -22.06
CA ARG A 271 7.06 -5.63 -22.82
C ARG A 271 7.15 -6.20 -24.24
N GLU A 272 6.56 -7.37 -24.50
CA GLU A 272 6.56 -7.98 -25.84
C GLU A 272 5.89 -7.07 -26.88
N THR A 273 6.41 -7.06 -28.12
CA THR A 273 5.84 -6.25 -29.21
C THR A 273 4.67 -6.98 -29.86
N LEU A 274 3.57 -6.26 -30.08
CA LEU A 274 2.39 -6.76 -30.77
C LEU A 274 2.27 -6.10 -32.15
N THR A 275 2.05 -6.90 -33.21
CA THR A 275 1.76 -6.36 -34.54
C THR A 275 0.32 -5.87 -34.60
N ILE A 276 0.12 -4.60 -34.93
CA ILE A 276 -1.21 -3.97 -35.04
C ILE A 276 -1.56 -3.58 -36.47
N SER A 277 -0.65 -3.75 -37.42
CA SER A 277 -0.92 -3.60 -38.85
C SER A 277 0.18 -4.25 -39.67
N GLU A 278 -0.21 -5.00 -40.69
CA GLU A 278 0.68 -5.47 -41.76
C GLU A 278 0.32 -4.82 -43.11
N LEU A 279 -0.42 -3.71 -43.13
CA LEU A 279 -0.92 -3.11 -44.36
C LEU A 279 0.05 -2.06 -44.91
N GLY A 280 1.04 -2.55 -45.65
CA GLY A 280 2.04 -1.73 -46.35
C GLY A 280 3.27 -1.42 -45.51
N GLU A 281 3.17 -0.60 -44.46
CA GLU A 281 4.27 -0.41 -43.50
C GLU A 281 3.85 -1.03 -42.17
N GLY A 282 4.56 -2.09 -41.73
CA GLY A 282 4.24 -2.77 -40.49
C GLY A 282 4.17 -1.81 -39.30
N ARG A 283 3.26 -2.07 -38.38
CA ARG A 283 3.12 -1.30 -37.13
C ARG A 283 3.17 -2.25 -35.95
N GLU A 284 4.04 -1.93 -35.01
CA GLU A 284 4.24 -2.69 -33.78
C GLU A 284 3.93 -1.80 -32.57
N LEU A 285 3.33 -2.40 -31.54
CA LEU A 285 2.91 -1.76 -30.30
C LEU A 285 3.60 -2.41 -29.11
N SER A 286 4.06 -1.60 -28.15
CA SER A 286 4.57 -2.06 -26.84
C SER A 286 4.13 -1.11 -25.74
N LEU A 287 4.08 -1.58 -24.49
CA LEU A 287 3.87 -0.72 -23.31
C LEU A 287 5.18 -0.10 -22.82
N LEU A 288 6.33 -0.51 -23.37
CA LEU A 288 7.63 0.09 -23.08
C LEU A 288 8.14 0.95 -24.24
N PRO A 289 8.91 2.02 -23.96
CA PRO A 289 9.49 2.87 -24.99
C PRO A 289 10.37 2.08 -25.97
N LEU A 290 9.94 2.00 -27.23
CA LEU A 290 10.70 1.45 -28.35
C LEU A 290 11.47 2.56 -29.09
N PRO A 291 12.60 2.25 -29.74
CA PRO A 291 13.31 3.21 -30.58
C PRO A 291 12.40 3.81 -31.66
N ARG A 292 12.38 5.15 -31.77
CA ARG A 292 11.60 5.92 -32.77
C ARG A 292 10.08 5.70 -32.72
N SER A 293 9.57 5.26 -31.57
CA SER A 293 8.13 5.13 -31.37
C SER A 293 7.44 6.47 -31.11
N ASN A 294 6.14 6.53 -31.42
CA ASN A 294 5.25 7.60 -30.98
C ASN A 294 4.41 7.08 -29.81
N MET A 295 4.29 7.87 -28.74
CA MET A 295 3.47 7.53 -27.58
C MET A 295 2.01 7.96 -27.81
N CYS A 296 1.06 7.08 -27.49
CA CYS A 296 -0.37 7.36 -27.44
C CYS A 296 -0.99 6.59 -26.27
N ARG A 297 -1.57 7.29 -25.29
CA ARG A 297 -2.28 6.68 -24.14
C ARG A 297 -1.44 5.65 -23.37
N GLY A 298 -0.15 5.91 -23.18
CA GLY A 298 0.77 4.98 -22.53
C GLY A 298 1.33 3.86 -23.42
N MET A 299 0.84 3.71 -24.66
CA MET A 299 1.35 2.74 -25.64
C MET A 299 2.36 3.39 -26.58
N TYR A 300 3.39 2.64 -26.99
CA TYR A 300 4.45 3.08 -27.89
C TYR A 300 4.33 2.35 -29.22
N ILE A 301 4.09 3.11 -30.30
CA ILE A 301 3.87 2.55 -31.64
C ILE A 301 5.09 2.85 -32.49
N THR A 302 5.73 1.80 -33.01
CA THR A 302 6.89 1.91 -33.90
C THR A 302 6.59 1.37 -35.29
N ARG A 303 7.50 1.67 -36.22
CA ARG A 303 7.42 1.22 -37.61
C ARG A 303 8.19 -0.10 -37.75
N GLY A 304 7.50 -1.12 -38.23
CA GLY A 304 8.07 -2.42 -38.61
C GLY A 304 8.53 -2.45 -40.06
N ALA A 305 8.71 -3.66 -40.59
CA ALA A 305 9.10 -3.86 -41.99
C ALA A 305 8.01 -3.42 -42.96
N ALA A 306 8.41 -2.85 -44.11
CA ALA A 306 7.49 -2.56 -45.20
C ALA A 306 7.26 -3.81 -46.07
N ASN A 307 6.05 -3.92 -46.61
CA ASN A 307 5.63 -4.98 -47.52
C ASN A 307 4.86 -4.38 -48.73
N ASN A 308 4.47 -5.27 -49.63
CA ASN A 308 3.82 -4.94 -50.89
C ASN A 308 2.31 -5.22 -50.86
N GLU A 309 1.67 -5.14 -49.70
CA GLU A 309 0.24 -5.42 -49.59
C GLU A 309 -0.58 -4.49 -50.54
N PRO A 310 -1.69 -5.00 -51.11
CA PRO A 310 -2.56 -4.25 -52.01
C PRO A 310 -3.13 -2.96 -51.44
N PHE A 311 -3.28 -2.89 -50.12
CA PHE A 311 -3.80 -1.73 -49.40
C PHE A 311 -2.78 -1.24 -48.37
N LEU A 312 -2.63 0.07 -48.28
CA LEU A 312 -1.74 0.77 -47.37
C LEU A 312 -2.55 1.49 -46.30
N VAL A 313 -2.14 1.37 -45.04
CA VAL A 313 -2.62 2.25 -43.96
C VAL A 313 -1.57 3.33 -43.74
N GLN A 314 -1.89 4.58 -44.06
CA GLN A 314 -0.91 5.66 -43.95
C GLN A 314 -0.57 6.00 -42.49
N ARG A 315 -1.56 5.97 -41.60
CA ARG A 315 -1.42 6.34 -40.19
C ARG A 315 -2.22 5.38 -39.31
N ALA A 316 -1.55 4.75 -38.35
CA ALA A 316 -2.18 3.98 -37.27
C ALA A 316 -2.55 4.85 -36.06
N LEU A 317 -2.36 6.17 -36.19
CA LEU A 317 -2.69 7.19 -35.19
C LEU A 317 -3.51 8.29 -35.86
N GLY A 318 -4.80 8.36 -35.52
CA GLY A 318 -5.73 9.31 -36.13
C GLY A 318 -7.16 9.17 -35.64
N ARG A 319 -7.97 10.21 -35.89
CA ARG A 319 -9.43 10.16 -35.72
C ARG A 319 -10.14 9.45 -36.88
N GLU A 320 -9.43 9.28 -37.98
CA GLU A 320 -9.85 8.60 -39.18
C GLU A 320 -8.72 7.67 -39.63
N VAL A 321 -9.07 6.55 -40.25
CA VAL A 321 -8.13 5.71 -40.98
C VAL A 321 -8.10 6.15 -42.44
N GLU A 322 -6.91 6.37 -42.98
CA GLU A 322 -6.71 6.62 -44.42
C GLU A 322 -6.13 5.36 -45.07
N ILE A 323 -6.94 4.71 -45.90
CA ILE A 323 -6.59 3.52 -46.66
C ILE A 323 -6.25 3.93 -48.09
N MET A 324 -5.06 3.58 -48.54
CA MET A 324 -4.59 3.85 -49.90
C MET A 324 -4.50 2.53 -50.70
N PRO A 325 -5.39 2.30 -51.67
CA PRO A 325 -5.27 1.17 -52.60
C PRO A 325 -4.05 1.36 -53.50
N ARG A 326 -3.14 0.38 -53.56
CA ARG A 326 -2.02 0.36 -54.51
C ARG A 326 -2.40 -0.25 -55.85
N VAL A 327 -3.42 -1.09 -55.85
CA VAL A 327 -3.96 -1.79 -57.01
C VAL A 327 -5.44 -1.47 -57.14
N ALA A 328 -5.99 -1.61 -58.35
CA ALA A 328 -7.42 -1.52 -58.54
C ALA A 328 -8.11 -2.76 -57.96
N ALA A 329 -9.24 -2.57 -57.29
CA ALA A 329 -10.05 -3.66 -56.77
C ALA A 329 -11.45 -3.57 -57.35
N ALA A 330 -11.99 -4.70 -57.82
CA ALA A 330 -13.36 -4.75 -58.32
C ALA A 330 -14.36 -4.40 -57.22
N MET A 331 -14.02 -4.79 -55.99
CA MET A 331 -14.85 -4.62 -54.80
C MET A 331 -13.98 -4.51 -53.57
N LEU A 332 -14.36 -3.64 -52.64
CA LEU A 332 -13.78 -3.52 -51.31
C LEU A 332 -14.90 -3.34 -50.28
N ARG A 333 -14.88 -4.17 -49.24
CA ARG A 333 -15.69 -4.01 -48.03
C ARG A 333 -14.76 -3.67 -46.88
N VAL A 334 -15.08 -2.59 -46.17
CA VAL A 334 -14.35 -2.11 -45.00
C VAL A 334 -15.28 -2.20 -43.81
N VAL A 335 -14.84 -2.83 -42.73
CA VAL A 335 -15.57 -2.91 -41.46
C VAL A 335 -14.75 -2.22 -40.39
N VAL A 336 -15.34 -1.23 -39.73
CA VAL A 336 -14.74 -0.55 -38.58
C VAL A 336 -15.44 -1.04 -37.32
N VAL A 337 -14.70 -1.70 -36.44
CA VAL A 337 -15.20 -2.25 -35.18
C VAL A 337 -14.85 -1.31 -34.04
N ASP A 338 -15.85 -0.98 -33.23
CA ASP A 338 -15.70 -0.40 -31.91
C ASP A 338 -15.47 -1.53 -30.92
N ALA A 339 -14.19 -1.76 -30.60
CA ALA A 339 -13.77 -2.87 -29.74
C ALA A 339 -14.16 -2.69 -28.28
N VAL A 340 -14.56 -1.48 -27.87
CA VAL A 340 -15.05 -1.22 -26.51
C VAL A 340 -16.53 -1.56 -26.41
N HIS A 341 -17.34 -1.07 -27.34
CA HIS A 341 -18.78 -1.29 -27.29
C HIS A 341 -19.22 -2.60 -27.97
N GLY A 342 -18.30 -3.32 -28.63
CA GLY A 342 -18.61 -4.53 -29.39
C GLY A 342 -19.47 -4.27 -30.63
N THR A 343 -19.49 -3.04 -31.14
CA THR A 343 -20.30 -2.64 -32.30
C THR A 343 -19.43 -2.48 -33.55
N TYR A 344 -20.03 -2.38 -34.75
CA TYR A 344 -19.28 -2.16 -35.97
C TYR A 344 -20.09 -1.41 -37.03
N GLU A 345 -19.39 -0.73 -37.94
CA GLU A 345 -19.94 -0.10 -39.13
C GLU A 345 -19.31 -0.69 -40.39
N GLU A 346 -20.10 -0.80 -41.45
CA GLU A 346 -19.67 -1.39 -42.72
C GLU A 346 -19.80 -0.38 -43.87
N THR A 347 -18.73 -0.23 -44.64
CA THR A 347 -18.71 0.59 -45.87
C THR A 347 -18.31 -0.25 -47.06
N TYR A 348 -19.01 -0.04 -48.17
CA TYR A 348 -18.87 -0.82 -49.39
C TYR A 348 -18.48 0.07 -50.58
N HIS A 349 -17.47 -0.36 -51.33
CA HIS A 349 -16.93 0.36 -52.47
C HIS A 349 -16.84 -0.57 -53.70
N GLU A 350 -17.48 -0.17 -54.80
CA GLU A 350 -17.33 -0.81 -56.12
C GLU A 350 -16.25 -0.09 -56.93
N GLN A 351 -15.51 -0.84 -57.77
CA GLN A 351 -14.53 -0.29 -58.72
C GLN A 351 -13.51 0.68 -58.10
N VAL A 352 -12.87 0.25 -57.01
CA VAL A 352 -11.85 1.03 -56.32
C VAL A 352 -10.64 1.25 -57.23
N GLN A 353 -10.30 2.52 -57.47
CA GLN A 353 -9.15 2.89 -58.28
C GLN A 353 -7.85 2.89 -57.45
N ALA A 354 -6.74 2.50 -58.08
CA ALA A 354 -5.43 2.62 -57.48
C ALA A 354 -5.10 4.11 -57.19
N ASN A 355 -4.47 4.35 -56.05
CA ASN A 355 -4.06 5.67 -55.54
C ASN A 355 -5.20 6.63 -55.17
N GLN A 356 -6.44 6.14 -55.02
CA GLN A 356 -7.55 6.94 -54.51
C GLN A 356 -7.75 6.67 -53.01
N PRO A 357 -7.45 7.62 -52.11
CA PRO A 357 -7.57 7.39 -50.66
C PRO A 357 -9.03 7.25 -50.22
N LEU A 358 -9.26 6.32 -49.29
CA LEU A 358 -10.53 6.13 -48.60
C LEU A 358 -10.38 6.54 -47.14
N ARG A 359 -11.35 7.26 -46.59
CA ARG A 359 -11.33 7.77 -45.21
C ARG A 359 -12.58 7.37 -44.45
N MET A 360 -12.35 6.78 -43.28
CA MET A 360 -13.40 6.23 -42.42
C MET A 360 -13.13 6.71 -40.99
N PRO A 361 -14.16 7.14 -40.24
CA PRO A 361 -14.00 7.55 -38.85
C PRO A 361 -13.59 6.35 -37.98
N ILE A 362 -12.83 6.62 -36.91
CA ILE A 362 -12.40 5.60 -35.95
C ILE A 362 -13.03 5.88 -34.57
N PRO A 363 -13.65 4.86 -33.94
CA PRO A 363 -14.22 5.00 -32.61
C PRO A 363 -13.14 5.33 -31.56
N ALA A 364 -13.55 5.97 -30.48
CA ALA A 364 -12.67 6.24 -29.35
C ALA A 364 -12.76 5.06 -28.34
N PRO A 365 -11.66 4.66 -27.69
CA PRO A 365 -10.31 5.23 -27.78
C PRO A 365 -9.45 4.63 -28.93
N TYR A 366 -9.91 3.56 -29.58
CA TYR A 366 -9.30 2.94 -30.75
C TYR A 366 -10.36 2.15 -31.53
N GLY A 367 -10.05 1.76 -32.77
CA GLY A 367 -10.89 0.88 -33.57
C GLY A 367 -10.10 -0.15 -34.37
N ILE A 368 -10.77 -1.26 -34.70
CA ILE A 368 -10.24 -2.30 -35.57
C ILE A 368 -10.81 -2.12 -36.96
N VAL A 369 -9.95 -2.16 -37.98
CA VAL A 369 -10.35 -1.99 -39.38
C VAL A 369 -10.06 -3.29 -40.10
N LEU A 370 -11.12 -3.91 -40.63
CA LEU A 370 -11.06 -5.14 -41.40
C LEU A 370 -11.35 -4.84 -42.87
N LEU A 371 -10.58 -5.44 -43.77
CA LEU A 371 -10.67 -5.23 -45.21
C LEU A 371 -10.90 -6.55 -45.92
N GLY A 372 -11.94 -6.63 -46.74
CA GLY A 372 -12.15 -7.72 -47.69
C GLY A 372 -12.21 -7.14 -49.10
N ALA A 373 -11.39 -7.65 -50.02
CA ALA A 373 -11.34 -7.17 -51.39
C ALA A 373 -11.35 -8.30 -52.44
N PHE A 374 -11.81 -7.95 -53.65
CA PHE A 374 -11.56 -8.73 -54.87
C PHE A 374 -10.57 -7.99 -55.77
N ILE A 375 -9.37 -8.56 -55.92
CA ILE A 375 -8.29 -8.02 -56.77
C ILE A 375 -8.06 -9.01 -57.89
N GLU A 376 -8.24 -8.59 -59.15
CA GLU A 376 -8.10 -9.45 -60.32
C GLU A 376 -8.87 -10.79 -60.22
N GLY A 377 -10.03 -10.79 -59.54
CA GLY A 377 -10.86 -11.98 -59.32
C GLY A 377 -10.41 -12.91 -58.18
N GLN A 378 -9.35 -12.55 -57.46
CA GLN A 378 -8.88 -13.25 -56.27
C GLN A 378 -9.36 -12.56 -54.99
N ALA A 379 -9.74 -13.37 -54.00
CA ALA A 379 -10.13 -12.89 -52.68
C ALA A 379 -8.89 -12.51 -51.87
N TRP A 380 -8.92 -11.34 -51.24
CA TRP A 380 -7.87 -10.84 -50.36
C TRP A 380 -8.49 -10.26 -49.09
N GLU A 381 -7.81 -10.47 -47.97
CA GLU A 381 -8.21 -9.94 -46.66
C GLU A 381 -7.05 -9.26 -45.97
N GLY A 382 -7.35 -8.26 -45.14
CA GLY A 382 -6.37 -7.66 -44.26
C GLY A 382 -6.99 -6.96 -43.07
N TRP A 383 -6.17 -6.59 -42.10
CA TRP A 383 -6.63 -5.91 -40.89
C TRP A 383 -5.59 -4.90 -40.37
N CYS A 384 -6.07 -3.94 -39.58
CA CYS A 384 -5.21 -3.10 -38.74
C CYS A 384 -5.98 -2.55 -37.55
N ALA A 385 -5.27 -2.10 -36.52
CA ALA A 385 -5.82 -1.27 -35.45
C ALA A 385 -5.35 0.17 -35.59
N VAL A 386 -6.24 1.11 -35.29
CA VAL A 386 -5.96 2.55 -35.32
C VAL A 386 -6.30 3.15 -33.96
N LEU A 387 -5.31 3.78 -33.33
CA LEU A 387 -5.47 4.44 -32.04
C LEU A 387 -5.84 5.91 -32.23
N ARG A 388 -6.84 6.37 -31.47
CA ARG A 388 -7.27 7.76 -31.50
C ARG A 388 -6.42 8.60 -30.53
N PRO A 389 -5.79 9.70 -31.00
CA PRO A 389 -5.03 10.59 -30.14
C PRO A 389 -5.89 11.16 -29.00
N PRO A 390 -5.31 11.45 -27.83
CA PRO A 390 -6.03 12.04 -26.71
C PRO A 390 -6.55 13.45 -27.06
N GLU A 391 -7.77 13.74 -26.59
CA GLU A 391 -8.46 15.03 -26.71
C GLU A 391 -8.31 15.86 -25.43
N LEU A 392 -8.18 15.18 -24.30
CA LEU A 392 -7.88 15.73 -23.00
C LEU A 392 -6.43 16.23 -22.96
N GLN A 393 -6.23 17.48 -22.56
CA GLN A 393 -4.93 18.01 -22.18
C GLN A 393 -4.98 18.44 -20.72
N LEU A 394 -4.30 17.68 -19.87
CA LEU A 394 -4.11 17.91 -18.46
C LEU A 394 -2.77 18.62 -18.24
N GLN A 395 -2.77 19.65 -17.40
CA GLN A 395 -1.57 20.31 -16.90
C GLN A 395 -1.63 20.35 -15.38
N CYS A 396 -0.53 19.97 -14.74
CA CYS A 396 -0.32 20.09 -13.31
C CYS A 396 0.90 20.98 -13.08
N THR A 397 0.73 22.07 -12.35
CA THR A 397 1.81 23.02 -12.07
C THR A 397 1.96 23.22 -10.57
N ALA A 398 3.21 23.27 -10.13
CA ALA A 398 3.60 23.43 -8.74
C ALA A 398 4.87 24.30 -8.67
N PRO A 399 5.14 24.96 -7.54
CA PRO A 399 6.44 25.60 -7.33
C PRO A 399 7.56 24.54 -7.41
N GLN A 400 8.73 24.92 -7.94
CA GLN A 400 9.87 23.99 -8.02
C GLN A 400 10.51 23.75 -6.64
N LYS A 401 10.45 24.74 -5.75
CA LYS A 401 11.07 24.71 -4.42
C LYS A 401 10.15 25.32 -3.38
N ALA A 402 10.14 24.72 -2.20
CA ALA A 402 9.44 25.25 -1.02
C ALA A 402 10.22 24.90 0.26
N ARG A 403 9.87 25.56 1.37
CA ARG A 403 10.41 25.22 2.69
C ARG A 403 9.65 24.04 3.29
N PRO A 404 10.31 23.12 4.01
CA PRO A 404 9.60 22.12 4.81
C PRO A 404 8.55 22.76 5.73
N GLY A 405 7.41 22.11 5.90
CA GLY A 405 6.30 22.58 6.74
C GLY A 405 5.47 23.74 6.16
N SER A 406 5.87 24.32 5.02
CA SER A 406 5.18 25.44 4.37
C SER A 406 3.93 24.98 3.61
N ARG A 407 3.04 25.93 3.28
CA ARG A 407 1.90 25.71 2.38
C ARG A 407 2.30 26.06 0.95
N VAL A 408 1.89 25.23 0.00
CA VAL A 408 2.13 25.41 -1.44
C VAL A 408 0.83 25.32 -2.22
N THR A 409 0.77 26.04 -3.34
CA THR A 409 -0.38 26.00 -4.26
C THR A 409 -0.07 25.05 -5.42
N ILE A 410 -0.95 24.07 -5.62
CA ILE A 410 -0.95 23.17 -6.77
C ILE A 410 -2.09 23.58 -7.71
N LYS A 411 -1.79 23.71 -9.00
CA LYS A 411 -2.73 24.18 -10.00
C LYS A 411 -2.95 23.14 -11.08
N LEU A 412 -4.21 22.74 -11.23
CA LEU A 412 -4.69 21.77 -12.20
C LEU A 412 -5.47 22.48 -13.29
N LYS A 413 -5.17 22.17 -14.55
CA LYS A 413 -5.84 22.76 -15.71
C LYS A 413 -6.15 21.71 -16.76
N THR A 414 -7.34 21.80 -17.36
CA THR A 414 -7.78 20.93 -18.46
C THR A 414 -8.07 21.77 -19.72
N SER A 415 -7.95 21.16 -20.91
CA SER A 415 -8.36 21.80 -22.18
C SER A 415 -9.87 21.99 -22.32
N LEU A 416 -10.68 21.37 -21.46
CA LEU A 416 -12.14 21.34 -21.54
C LEU A 416 -12.76 22.29 -20.49
N THR A 417 -12.82 23.58 -20.81
CA THR A 417 -13.22 24.63 -19.85
C THR A 417 -14.67 24.55 -19.37
N GLU A 418 -15.56 24.03 -20.21
CA GLU A 418 -17.00 23.95 -19.91
C GLU A 418 -17.41 22.64 -19.23
N ARG A 419 -16.50 21.66 -19.15
CA ARG A 419 -16.80 20.32 -18.61
C ARG A 419 -16.13 20.12 -17.26
N VAL A 420 -16.76 19.31 -16.42
CA VAL A 420 -16.15 18.84 -15.17
C VAL A 420 -15.37 17.57 -15.50
N VAL A 421 -14.08 17.57 -15.21
CA VAL A 421 -13.19 16.43 -15.39
C VAL A 421 -12.72 15.97 -14.01
N PRO A 422 -12.91 14.69 -13.63
CA PRO A 422 -12.35 14.15 -12.40
C PRO A 422 -10.83 13.96 -12.56
N ILE A 423 -10.07 14.42 -11.56
CA ILE A 423 -8.62 14.29 -11.52
C ILE A 423 -8.22 13.65 -10.20
N HIS A 424 -7.63 12.45 -10.25
CA HIS A 424 -6.97 11.86 -9.09
C HIS A 424 -5.61 12.55 -8.91
N LEU A 425 -5.44 13.23 -7.77
CA LEU A 425 -4.21 13.95 -7.42
C LEU A 425 -3.53 13.28 -6.22
N ILE A 426 -2.26 12.92 -6.41
CA ILE A 426 -1.40 12.34 -5.37
C ILE A 426 -0.21 13.27 -5.16
N ILE A 427 0.11 13.56 -3.90
CA ILE A 427 1.35 14.24 -3.51
C ILE A 427 2.02 13.43 -2.42
N LYS A 428 3.19 12.88 -2.73
CA LYS A 428 3.92 11.95 -1.87
C LYS A 428 5.42 12.13 -2.00
N ASP A 429 6.16 11.64 -1.02
CA ASP A 429 7.61 11.53 -1.07
C ASP A 429 8.03 10.70 -2.30
N GLN A 430 8.92 11.23 -3.14
CA GLN A 430 9.28 10.59 -4.41
C GLN A 430 9.94 9.23 -4.24
N ARG A 431 10.52 8.93 -3.07
CA ARG A 431 11.08 7.61 -2.77
C ARG A 431 10.01 6.51 -2.73
N LEU A 432 8.75 6.89 -2.64
CA LEU A 432 7.61 5.99 -2.57
C LEU A 432 6.97 5.87 -3.95
N SER A 433 7.16 4.72 -4.57
CA SER A 433 6.62 4.41 -5.88
C SER A 433 5.54 3.34 -5.78
N ALA A 434 4.52 3.41 -6.64
CA ALA A 434 3.61 2.30 -6.87
C ALA A 434 4.20 1.34 -7.92
N GLN A 435 3.79 0.06 -7.89
CA GLN A 435 4.24 -0.93 -8.88
C GLN A 435 3.75 -0.60 -10.30
N SER A 436 2.57 0.01 -10.39
CA SER A 436 1.96 0.47 -11.66
C SER A 436 1.15 1.75 -11.44
N ASP A 437 0.51 2.25 -12.49
CA ASP A 437 -0.42 3.39 -12.44
C ASP A 437 -1.57 3.21 -13.46
N PRO A 438 -2.68 3.96 -13.31
CA PRO A 438 -3.87 3.74 -14.12
C PRO A 438 -3.64 3.87 -15.63
N GLN A 439 -2.68 4.71 -16.06
CA GLN A 439 -2.41 4.86 -17.49
C GLN A 439 -1.79 3.58 -18.08
N VAL A 440 -0.91 2.91 -17.34
CA VAL A 440 -0.28 1.65 -17.76
C VAL A 440 -1.30 0.51 -17.77
N GLU A 441 -2.14 0.42 -16.75
CA GLU A 441 -3.15 -0.64 -16.64
C GLU A 441 -4.22 -0.55 -17.74
N LEU A 442 -4.77 0.64 -17.99
CA LEU A 442 -5.75 0.82 -19.07
C LEU A 442 -5.14 0.56 -20.47
N ALA A 443 -3.87 0.90 -20.66
CA ALA A 443 -3.13 0.58 -21.88
C ALA A 443 -2.91 -0.94 -22.05
N ALA A 444 -2.72 -1.66 -20.94
CA ALA A 444 -2.59 -3.11 -20.96
C ALA A 444 -3.88 -3.78 -21.41
N CYS A 445 -5.06 -3.33 -20.94
CA CYS A 445 -6.36 -3.85 -21.40
C CYS A 445 -6.52 -3.73 -22.93
N ILE A 446 -6.15 -2.57 -23.52
CA ILE A 446 -6.20 -2.39 -24.97
C ILE A 446 -5.24 -3.36 -25.68
N LYS A 447 -4.01 -3.47 -25.19
CA LYS A 447 -3.01 -4.36 -25.81
C LYS A 447 -3.45 -5.82 -25.78
N GLU A 448 -4.03 -6.27 -24.66
CA GLU A 448 -4.55 -7.63 -24.51
C GLU A 448 -5.68 -7.92 -25.50
N ASN A 449 -6.64 -6.99 -25.65
CA ASN A 449 -7.67 -7.11 -26.67
C ASN A 449 -7.09 -7.17 -28.09
N LEU A 450 -6.11 -6.31 -28.40
CA LEU A 450 -5.44 -6.32 -29.70
C LEU A 450 -4.68 -7.63 -29.97
N ALA A 451 -4.14 -8.29 -28.93
CA ALA A 451 -3.51 -9.59 -29.07
C ALA A 451 -4.53 -10.66 -29.51
N ALA A 452 -5.73 -10.65 -28.91
CA ALA A 452 -6.81 -11.52 -29.34
C ALA A 452 -7.22 -11.26 -30.81
N TRP A 453 -7.19 -10.01 -31.27
CA TRP A 453 -7.42 -9.67 -32.68
C TRP A 453 -6.31 -10.16 -33.61
N ASP A 454 -5.04 -10.02 -33.24
CA ASP A 454 -3.90 -10.52 -34.02
C ASP A 454 -3.94 -12.05 -34.18
N GLU A 455 -4.29 -12.78 -33.12
CA GLU A 455 -4.42 -14.23 -33.16
C GLU A 455 -5.53 -14.71 -34.10
N GLN A 456 -6.61 -13.92 -34.24
CA GLN A 456 -7.79 -14.29 -35.01
C GLN A 456 -7.82 -13.74 -36.44
N SER A 457 -6.87 -12.89 -36.82
CA SER A 457 -6.85 -12.16 -38.08
C SER A 457 -5.67 -12.57 -38.96
N VAL A 458 -5.85 -12.47 -40.28
CA VAL A 458 -4.82 -12.80 -41.28
C VAL A 458 -4.78 -11.71 -42.34
N VAL A 459 -3.59 -11.43 -42.87
CA VAL A 459 -3.39 -10.56 -44.02
C VAL A 459 -2.86 -11.37 -45.21
N GLY A 460 -3.55 -11.28 -46.35
CA GLY A 460 -3.13 -11.88 -47.61
C GLY A 460 -4.27 -12.41 -48.49
N PHE A 461 -3.88 -13.09 -49.57
CA PHE A 461 -4.81 -13.74 -50.49
C PHE A 461 -5.42 -15.00 -49.87
N ILE A 462 -6.71 -15.21 -50.10
CA ILE A 462 -7.47 -16.33 -49.53
C ILE A 462 -7.53 -17.48 -50.52
N GLU A 463 -6.78 -18.54 -50.22
CA GLU A 463 -6.78 -19.79 -51.01
C GLU A 463 -7.75 -20.85 -50.45
N ARG A 464 -8.27 -20.63 -49.24
CA ARG A 464 -9.17 -21.54 -48.53
C ARG A 464 -10.57 -21.50 -49.17
N SER A 465 -10.83 -22.45 -50.07
CA SER A 465 -12.15 -22.69 -50.65
C SER A 465 -12.97 -23.68 -49.79
N LEU A 466 -14.29 -23.52 -49.78
CA LEU A 466 -15.19 -24.37 -48.97
C LEU A 466 -15.03 -25.87 -49.32
N GLY A 467 -14.73 -26.20 -50.58
CA GLY A 467 -14.51 -27.58 -51.03
C GLY A 467 -13.36 -28.29 -50.33
N LYS A 468 -12.31 -27.55 -49.95
CA LYS A 468 -11.05 -28.08 -49.40
C LYS A 468 -11.02 -28.15 -47.86
N MET A 469 -12.06 -27.70 -47.16
CA MET A 469 -12.07 -27.58 -45.70
C MET A 469 -12.22 -28.94 -44.99
N GLN A 470 -11.34 -29.32 -44.06
CA GLN A 470 -11.52 -30.60 -43.34
C GLN A 470 -12.57 -30.44 -42.23
N LEU A 471 -13.57 -31.34 -42.19
CA LEU A 471 -14.54 -31.41 -41.10
C LEU A 471 -13.86 -32.01 -39.86
N PRO A 472 -14.18 -31.54 -38.64
CA PRO A 472 -13.53 -32.01 -37.44
C PRO A 472 -13.89 -33.48 -37.22
N SER A 473 -12.87 -34.34 -37.18
CA SER A 473 -13.03 -35.68 -36.61
C SER A 473 -13.01 -35.55 -35.08
N PRO A 474 -13.91 -36.19 -34.33
CA PRO A 474 -14.02 -35.99 -32.89
C PRO A 474 -12.88 -36.73 -32.17
N ILE A 475 -11.78 -36.04 -31.79
CA ILE A 475 -10.72 -36.70 -30.99
C ILE A 475 -10.11 -35.80 -29.90
N TYR A 476 -10.08 -36.42 -28.72
CA TYR A 476 -9.47 -36.11 -27.42
C TYR A 476 -8.08 -35.46 -27.43
N ALA A 477 -7.92 -34.47 -26.55
CA ALA A 477 -6.67 -33.73 -26.32
C ALA A 477 -5.65 -34.51 -25.47
N ARG A 478 -4.35 -34.34 -25.79
CA ARG A 478 -3.26 -34.29 -24.80
C ARG A 478 -2.05 -33.51 -25.33
N PRO A 479 -1.32 -32.77 -24.46
CA PRO A 479 -0.33 -31.78 -24.87
C PRO A 479 1.11 -32.31 -24.84
N MET A 480 2.00 -31.73 -25.66
CA MET A 480 3.46 -31.85 -25.49
C MET A 480 4.19 -30.57 -25.85
N LEU A 481 4.88 -30.06 -24.82
CA LEU A 481 6.08 -29.23 -24.76
C LEU A 481 7.04 -29.33 -25.96
N PHE A 482 7.70 -28.22 -26.33
CA PHE A 482 9.10 -28.28 -26.77
C PHE A 482 9.92 -27.04 -26.42
N ARG A 483 11.22 -27.32 -26.27
CA ARG A 483 12.30 -26.54 -25.69
C ARG A 483 13.31 -26.17 -26.79
N ALA A 484 13.74 -24.90 -26.73
CA ALA A 484 15.01 -24.24 -27.08
C ALA A 484 16.04 -24.86 -28.06
N MET A 485 16.67 -23.97 -28.85
CA MET A 485 18.12 -23.78 -29.16
C MET A 485 18.21 -22.82 -30.37
N ALA A 486 19.28 -22.09 -30.72
CA ALA A 486 20.48 -21.51 -30.12
C ALA A 486 21.11 -20.64 -31.26
N ALA A 487 21.94 -19.65 -30.90
CA ALA A 487 22.50 -18.59 -31.76
C ALA A 487 23.51 -19.05 -32.85
N PRO A 488 23.97 -18.12 -33.73
CA PRO A 488 25.35 -17.61 -33.54
C PRO A 488 25.62 -16.13 -33.91
N GLN A 489 26.80 -15.68 -33.42
CA GLN A 489 27.56 -14.43 -33.57
C GLN A 489 28.06 -14.22 -35.03
N PHE A 490 28.61 -13.10 -35.54
CA PHE A 490 29.55 -12.07 -35.06
C PHE A 490 29.49 -10.83 -35.99
N ALA A 491 29.94 -9.65 -35.51
CA ALA A 491 31.07 -8.87 -36.07
C ALA A 491 30.93 -7.34 -35.87
N THR A 492 32.08 -6.74 -35.58
CA THR A 492 32.38 -5.40 -35.05
C THR A 492 32.64 -4.35 -36.13
N GLY A 493 32.37 -3.06 -35.84
CA GLY A 493 32.87 -1.94 -36.65
C GLY A 493 32.62 -0.56 -36.01
N ALA A 494 33.61 0.33 -36.10
CA ALA A 494 33.90 1.43 -35.17
C ALA A 494 33.45 2.86 -35.59
N VAL A 495 33.61 3.79 -34.63
CA VAL A 495 33.37 5.26 -34.53
C VAL A 495 34.20 6.11 -35.54
N PRO A 496 33.93 7.42 -35.80
CA PRO A 496 34.28 8.58 -34.91
C PRO A 496 33.28 9.80 -34.93
N VAL A 497 32.98 10.49 -33.80
CA VAL A 497 33.52 11.75 -33.21
C VAL A 497 33.30 13.06 -34.00
N GLY A 498 32.67 14.06 -33.34
CA GLY A 498 32.71 15.50 -33.75
C GLY A 498 31.91 16.49 -32.88
N PHE A 499 32.63 17.24 -32.03
CA PHE A 499 32.44 18.56 -31.35
C PHE A 499 31.36 19.54 -31.88
N ALA A 500 30.87 20.60 -31.20
CA ALA A 500 30.90 21.21 -29.87
C ALA A 500 30.05 22.52 -29.94
N GLY A 501 29.67 23.12 -28.79
CA GLY A 501 29.44 24.57 -28.70
C GLY A 501 28.15 25.03 -28.00
N ALA A 502 28.28 25.45 -26.73
CA ALA A 502 27.28 26.20 -25.96
C ALA A 502 27.29 27.71 -26.32
N PRO A 503 26.30 28.49 -25.85
CA PRO A 503 26.64 29.47 -24.80
C PRO A 503 25.54 29.75 -23.73
N LEU A 504 26.02 30.21 -22.57
CA LEU A 504 25.31 30.80 -21.42
C LEU A 504 24.73 32.20 -21.74
N PRO A 505 23.74 32.70 -20.95
CA PRO A 505 24.05 33.75 -19.95
C PRO A 505 23.21 33.62 -18.65
N THR A 506 23.79 33.63 -17.44
CA THR A 506 24.03 34.78 -16.52
C THR A 506 22.86 35.72 -16.23
N GLY A 507 22.35 35.65 -14.99
CA GLY A 507 21.54 36.68 -14.34
C GLY A 507 21.37 36.37 -12.84
N SER A 508 21.85 37.27 -11.96
CA SER A 508 21.97 37.08 -10.51
C SER A 508 21.19 38.14 -9.73
N ALA A 509 20.84 37.76 -8.48
CA ALA A 509 20.60 38.58 -7.29
C ALA A 509 19.14 39.10 -7.08
N VAL A 510 18.58 39.24 -5.87
CA VAL A 510 19.11 39.44 -4.49
C VAL A 510 18.07 38.90 -3.47
N ALA A 511 18.52 38.32 -2.36
CA ALA A 511 17.70 37.90 -1.22
C ALA A 511 17.73 38.92 -0.06
N LYS A 512 16.61 39.08 0.66
CA LYS A 512 16.52 39.79 1.97
C LYS A 512 16.23 38.78 3.08
N SER A 513 16.98 38.86 4.18
CA SER A 513 16.86 38.00 5.36
C SER A 513 15.97 38.62 6.45
N ALA A 514 15.26 37.77 7.17
CA ALA A 514 14.69 38.04 8.49
C ALA A 514 14.98 36.79 9.36
N LYS A 515 15.52 37.01 10.57
CA LYS A 515 15.86 35.97 11.56
C LYS A 515 14.58 35.43 12.21
N GLU A 516 14.23 34.18 11.93
CA GLU A 516 13.23 33.39 12.67
C GLU A 516 13.94 32.44 13.66
N LEU A 517 13.34 32.28 14.84
CA LEU A 517 13.72 31.31 15.86
C LEU A 517 13.68 29.89 15.28
N THR A 518 14.78 29.14 15.43
CA THR A 518 14.97 27.82 14.79
C THR A 518 13.97 26.80 15.33
N LYS A 519 12.97 26.45 14.51
CA LYS A 519 11.95 25.44 14.80
C LYS A 519 12.54 24.03 14.66
N VAL A 520 12.33 23.17 15.66
CA VAL A 520 12.71 21.75 15.61
C VAL A 520 11.76 20.98 14.67
N ARG A 521 12.30 20.15 13.77
CA ARG A 521 11.53 19.34 12.80
C ARG A 521 10.93 18.10 13.47
N MET A 522 9.60 17.90 13.43
CA MET A 522 8.92 16.81 14.16
C MET A 522 7.91 16.01 13.32
N GLN A 523 7.39 16.54 12.20
CA GLN A 523 6.34 15.90 11.39
C GLN A 523 6.87 15.44 10.04
N PHE A 524 6.88 14.12 9.78
CA PHE A 524 7.40 13.54 8.53
C PHE A 524 6.33 12.68 7.80
N PRO A 525 5.21 13.28 7.34
CA PRO A 525 4.22 12.59 6.52
C PRO A 525 4.79 12.24 5.15
N GLU A 526 4.46 11.03 4.68
CA GLU A 526 4.98 10.45 3.44
C GLU A 526 4.06 10.66 2.24
N VAL A 527 2.75 10.59 2.46
CA VAL A 527 1.72 11.06 1.52
C VAL A 527 1.05 12.26 2.17
N ILE A 528 1.10 13.42 1.52
CA ILE A 528 0.55 14.67 2.07
C ILE A 528 -0.82 15.01 1.47
N TYR A 529 -1.14 14.44 0.30
CA TYR A 529 -2.44 14.62 -0.34
C TYR A 529 -2.75 13.42 -1.26
N ASN A 530 -3.97 12.88 -1.17
CA ASN A 530 -4.47 11.85 -2.08
C ASN A 530 -6.00 11.98 -2.15
N ASN A 531 -6.54 12.51 -3.27
CA ASN A 531 -7.97 12.68 -3.44
C ASN A 531 -8.39 12.82 -4.92
N ILE A 532 -9.69 12.66 -5.20
CA ILE A 532 -10.29 12.96 -6.50
C ILE A 532 -10.82 14.40 -6.48
N VAL A 533 -10.32 15.22 -7.40
CA VAL A 533 -10.66 16.64 -7.55
C VAL A 533 -11.47 16.84 -8.82
N LYS A 534 -12.67 17.41 -8.69
CA LYS A 534 -13.53 17.76 -9.83
C LYS A 534 -13.09 19.12 -10.39
N VAL A 535 -12.54 19.15 -11.59
CA VAL A 535 -11.98 20.37 -12.21
C VAL A 535 -12.82 20.82 -13.40
N ARG A 536 -13.23 22.09 -13.40
CA ARG A 536 -13.89 22.74 -14.53
C ARG A 536 -12.98 23.82 -15.10
N GLY A 537 -12.25 23.49 -16.17
CA GLY A 537 -11.21 24.34 -16.75
C GLY A 537 -9.96 24.43 -15.88
N GLU A 538 -10.05 25.02 -14.68
CA GLU A 538 -8.92 25.28 -13.80
C GLU A 538 -9.30 25.29 -12.32
N THR A 539 -8.47 24.67 -11.47
CA THR A 539 -8.64 24.65 -10.01
C THR A 539 -7.29 24.80 -9.32
N GLU A 540 -7.25 25.53 -8.20
CA GLU A 540 -6.08 25.67 -7.34
C GLU A 540 -6.33 25.01 -5.97
N LEU A 541 -5.31 24.34 -5.43
CA LEU A 541 -5.36 23.58 -4.19
C LEU A 541 -4.20 24.03 -3.29
N GLU A 542 -4.50 24.37 -2.04
CA GLU A 542 -3.46 24.68 -1.05
C GLU A 542 -3.14 23.42 -0.22
N VAL A 543 -1.87 23.02 -0.20
CA VAL A 543 -1.40 21.81 0.50
C VAL A 543 -0.26 22.17 1.45
N LYS A 544 -0.31 21.65 2.68
CA LYS A 544 0.77 21.82 3.68
C LYS A 544 1.79 20.68 3.55
N LEU A 545 3.06 21.03 3.35
CA LEU A 545 4.17 20.07 3.28
C LEU A 545 4.54 19.53 4.66
N GLY A 546 5.22 18.38 4.69
CA GLY A 546 5.87 17.85 5.89
C GLY A 546 7.18 18.59 6.24
N ASP A 547 7.75 18.30 7.40
CA ASP A 547 9.05 18.84 7.85
C ASP A 547 10.25 18.09 7.21
N SER A 548 10.00 17.09 6.36
CA SER A 548 11.04 16.34 5.63
C SER A 548 11.78 17.21 4.62
N LEU A 549 13.11 17.05 4.55
CA LEU A 549 13.91 17.48 3.40
C LEU A 549 13.86 16.39 2.35
N THR A 550 12.97 16.57 1.39
CA THR A 550 12.71 15.55 0.37
C THR A 550 12.28 16.20 -0.93
N ARG A 551 12.08 15.38 -1.94
CA ARG A 551 11.40 15.76 -3.17
C ARG A 551 10.03 15.09 -3.15
N TYR A 552 8.99 15.88 -3.35
CA TYR A 552 7.64 15.37 -3.52
C TYR A 552 7.39 15.11 -5.01
N SER A 553 6.87 13.93 -5.34
CA SER A 553 6.21 13.69 -6.62
C SER A 553 4.75 14.14 -6.51
N ILE A 554 4.29 14.84 -7.55
CA ILE A 554 2.93 15.32 -7.71
C ILE A 554 2.39 14.65 -8.98
N GLU A 555 1.54 13.66 -8.79
CA GLU A 555 0.97 12.85 -9.86
C GLU A 555 -0.50 13.24 -10.05
N ALA A 556 -0.92 13.51 -11.29
CA ALA A 556 -2.30 13.80 -11.62
C ALA A 556 -2.76 12.89 -12.77
N PHE A 557 -3.84 12.14 -12.55
CA PHE A 557 -4.48 11.30 -13.54
C PHE A 557 -5.92 11.77 -13.77
N ALA A 558 -6.29 11.98 -15.03
CA ALA A 558 -7.63 12.42 -15.40
C ALA A 558 -8.24 11.49 -16.43
N ILE A 559 -9.56 11.35 -16.37
CA ILE A 559 -10.36 10.53 -17.30
C ILE A 559 -11.57 11.31 -17.81
N LEU A 560 -11.95 11.06 -19.06
CA LEU A 560 -13.09 11.63 -19.77
C LEU A 560 -13.97 10.50 -20.26
N LEU A 561 -15.20 10.42 -19.74
CA LEU A 561 -16.11 9.30 -19.96
C LEU A 561 -16.57 9.17 -21.42
N GLU A 562 -16.90 10.29 -22.07
CA GLU A 562 -17.61 10.27 -23.35
C GLU A 562 -16.78 9.69 -24.50
N THR A 563 -15.45 9.78 -24.38
CA THR A 563 -14.51 9.26 -25.37
C THR A 563 -13.57 8.22 -24.77
N LEU A 564 -13.79 7.85 -23.50
CA LEU A 564 -12.89 7.00 -22.71
C LEU A 564 -11.43 7.48 -22.85
N ASP A 565 -11.23 8.79 -22.71
CA ASP A 565 -9.93 9.42 -22.84
C ASP A 565 -9.26 9.63 -21.49
N TRP A 566 -7.95 9.45 -21.42
CA TRP A 566 -7.21 9.62 -20.17
C TRP A 566 -5.84 10.22 -20.40
N GLN A 567 -5.37 10.93 -19.38
CA GLN A 567 -4.03 11.46 -19.37
C GLN A 567 -3.47 11.48 -17.95
N ARG A 568 -2.21 11.07 -17.84
CA ARG A 568 -1.40 11.27 -16.63
C ARG A 568 -0.35 12.35 -16.87
N VAL A 569 -0.16 13.21 -15.88
CA VAL A 569 0.97 14.12 -15.80
C VAL A 569 1.64 14.02 -14.44
N GLU A 570 2.94 14.28 -14.42
CA GLU A 570 3.74 14.26 -13.19
C GLU A 570 4.64 15.50 -13.17
N THR A 571 4.75 16.11 -12.00
CA THR A 571 5.71 17.18 -11.70
C THR A 571 6.32 16.92 -10.33
N SER A 572 7.38 17.64 -9.98
CA SER A 572 8.03 17.51 -8.68
C SER A 572 8.16 18.86 -7.96
N LEU A 573 8.32 18.78 -6.65
CA LEU A 573 8.54 19.90 -5.75
C LEU A 573 9.65 19.53 -4.76
N GLU A 574 10.70 20.34 -4.69
CA GLU A 574 11.79 20.15 -3.73
C GLU A 574 11.50 20.90 -2.41
N ALA A 575 11.39 20.15 -1.30
CA ALA A 575 11.38 20.72 0.04
C ALA A 575 12.83 20.89 0.52
N VAL A 576 13.32 22.13 0.50
CA VAL A 576 14.73 22.45 0.76
C VAL A 576 14.89 23.54 1.80
N GLN A 577 16.03 23.51 2.49
CA GLN A 577 16.46 24.55 3.41
C GLN A 577 17.92 24.95 3.15
N PRO A 578 18.30 26.21 3.39
CA PRO A 578 19.65 26.71 3.06
C PRO A 578 20.76 26.09 3.92
N VAL A 579 20.43 25.53 5.09
CA VAL A 579 21.37 24.86 6.00
C VAL A 579 20.69 23.61 6.52
N TYR A 580 21.33 22.46 6.43
CA TYR A 580 20.81 21.21 6.97
C TYR A 580 21.88 20.32 7.58
N GLY A 581 21.49 19.58 8.61
CA GLY A 581 22.23 18.45 9.17
C GLY A 581 21.34 17.24 9.26
N GLU A 582 21.49 16.29 8.35
CA GLU A 582 20.75 15.04 8.45
C GLU A 582 21.51 14.01 9.28
N LEU A 583 20.94 13.70 10.44
CA LEU A 583 21.46 12.74 11.40
C LEU A 583 20.88 11.35 11.13
N SER A 584 21.74 10.41 10.73
CA SER A 584 21.45 8.99 10.53
C SER A 584 22.16 8.15 11.58
N VAL A 585 21.38 7.45 12.42
CA VAL A 585 21.89 6.56 13.47
C VAL A 585 21.04 5.29 13.53
N SER A 586 21.65 4.15 13.86
CA SER A 586 20.89 2.94 14.18
C SER A 586 19.97 3.22 15.38
N PRO A 587 18.70 2.76 15.35
CA PRO A 587 17.80 2.92 16.49
C PRO A 587 18.23 2.08 17.71
N PHE A 588 19.01 1.01 17.48
CA PHE A 588 19.49 0.12 18.52
C PHE A 588 21.00 -0.05 18.44
N VAL A 589 21.70 0.18 19.55
CA VAL A 589 23.13 -0.04 19.72
C VAL A 589 23.36 -0.58 21.13
N PHE A 590 24.05 -1.70 21.29
CA PHE A 590 24.42 -2.16 22.63
C PHE A 590 25.68 -1.42 23.12
N PRO A 591 25.84 -1.12 24.42
CA PRO A 591 27.05 -0.50 24.93
C PRO A 591 28.30 -1.34 24.60
N GLY A 592 29.23 -0.75 23.86
CA GLY A 592 30.45 -1.44 23.39
C GLY A 592 30.36 -2.03 21.99
N ASP A 593 29.18 -2.01 21.35
CA ASP A 593 29.09 -2.36 19.93
C ASP A 593 29.77 -1.28 19.07
N PRO A 594 30.61 -1.69 18.10
CA PRO A 594 31.24 -0.80 17.14
C PRO A 594 30.22 -0.31 16.09
N VAL A 595 29.48 0.77 16.41
CA VAL A 595 28.50 1.38 15.49
C VAL A 595 28.87 2.82 15.19
N LEU A 596 28.89 3.16 13.89
CA LEU A 596 29.14 4.52 13.42
C LEU A 596 27.85 5.19 12.98
N GLY A 597 27.59 6.36 13.57
CA GLY A 597 26.56 7.28 13.12
C GLY A 597 27.07 8.10 11.95
N ARG A 598 26.14 8.73 11.23
CA ARG A 598 26.45 9.57 10.09
C ARG A 598 25.70 10.90 10.19
N LEU A 599 26.41 12.00 9.97
CA LEU A 599 25.83 13.32 9.80
C LEU A 599 26.18 13.83 8.41
N ASP A 600 25.16 14.02 7.56
CA ASP A 600 25.33 14.64 6.26
C ASP A 600 24.98 16.13 6.34
N VAL A 601 25.89 16.97 5.87
CA VAL A 601 25.89 18.41 6.16
C VAL A 601 25.80 19.22 4.87
N GLY A 602 24.90 20.20 4.82
CA GLY A 602 24.85 21.18 3.74
C GLY A 602 24.63 22.60 4.24
N ALA A 603 25.29 23.56 3.60
CA ALA A 603 25.15 24.99 3.87
C ALA A 603 25.29 25.83 2.59
N ALA A 604 24.40 26.81 2.41
CA ALA A 604 24.35 27.66 1.23
C ALA A 604 25.62 28.50 1.02
N SER A 605 26.35 28.83 2.08
CA SER A 605 27.65 29.52 1.96
C SER A 605 28.81 28.66 1.47
N GLY A 606 28.59 27.34 1.29
CA GLY A 606 29.63 26.38 0.97
C GLY A 606 30.44 25.89 2.18
N SER A 607 30.18 26.41 3.38
CA SER A 607 30.84 25.97 4.62
C SER A 607 29.87 25.92 5.80
N ALA A 608 30.02 24.92 6.66
CA ALA A 608 29.17 24.73 7.84
C ALA A 608 30.00 24.58 9.11
N ILE A 609 29.50 25.05 10.24
CA ILE A 609 30.03 24.72 11.56
C ILE A 609 29.10 23.67 12.16
N VAL A 610 29.68 22.60 12.69
CA VAL A 610 28.94 21.40 13.08
C VAL A 610 29.31 20.92 14.46
N ASP A 611 28.30 20.46 15.18
CA ASP A 611 28.41 19.96 16.54
C ASP A 611 27.50 18.71 16.59
N VAL A 612 28.03 17.57 17.03
CA VAL A 612 27.19 16.42 17.42
C VAL A 612 27.40 16.19 18.90
N ARG A 613 26.30 16.02 19.63
CA ARG A 613 26.31 15.81 21.07
C ARG A 613 25.62 14.52 21.44
N HIS A 614 26.17 13.79 22.40
CA HIS A 614 25.55 12.66 23.08
C HIS A 614 25.22 13.07 24.51
N ASN A 615 23.93 13.07 24.87
CA ASN A 615 23.44 13.54 26.17
C ASN A 615 24.00 14.92 26.58
N GLY A 616 24.20 15.80 25.60
CA GLY A 616 24.77 17.14 25.78
C GLY A 616 26.29 17.24 25.67
N GLU A 617 27.03 16.12 25.71
CA GLU A 617 28.49 16.06 25.56
C GLU A 617 28.90 16.02 24.09
N ILE A 618 29.91 16.80 23.69
CA ILE A 618 30.36 16.85 22.28
C ILE A 618 31.07 15.56 21.90
N LEU A 619 30.66 14.95 20.79
CA LEU A 619 31.31 13.77 20.21
C LEU A 619 32.42 14.17 19.23
N PRO A 620 33.53 13.41 19.17
CA PRO A 620 34.51 13.56 18.12
C PRO A 620 33.89 13.18 16.77
N LEU A 621 34.12 14.02 15.77
CA LEU A 621 33.64 13.85 14.41
C LEU A 621 34.81 13.53 13.49
N PHE A 622 34.57 12.68 12.50
CA PHE A 622 35.56 12.25 11.53
C PHE A 622 35.00 12.34 10.12
N TYR A 623 35.82 12.67 9.13
CA TYR A 623 35.48 12.50 7.73
C TYR A 623 35.44 11.01 7.36
N ALA A 624 34.88 10.70 6.19
CA ALA A 624 34.79 9.33 5.68
C ALA A 624 36.15 8.62 5.53
N ASP A 625 37.24 9.37 5.36
CA ASP A 625 38.61 8.83 5.26
C ASP A 625 39.28 8.57 6.63
N GLY A 626 38.56 8.85 7.73
CA GLY A 626 39.00 8.71 9.12
C GLY A 626 39.71 9.93 9.69
N THR A 627 39.87 11.03 8.94
CA THR A 627 40.51 12.25 9.46
C THR A 627 39.59 12.96 10.45
N ALA A 628 40.14 13.42 11.59
CA ALA A 628 39.36 14.09 12.62
C ALA A 628 38.94 15.52 12.21
N VAL A 629 37.71 15.89 12.53
CA VAL A 629 37.19 17.25 12.37
C VAL A 629 37.56 18.06 13.60
N THR A 630 38.11 19.26 13.41
CA THR A 630 38.40 20.19 14.52
C THR A 630 37.11 20.91 14.94
N PRO A 631 36.66 20.77 16.20
CA PRO A 631 35.44 21.43 16.68
C PRO A 631 35.46 22.95 16.48
N GLY A 632 34.31 23.51 16.06
CA GLY A 632 34.13 24.95 15.86
C GLY A 632 34.75 25.54 14.59
N LEU A 633 35.54 24.77 13.82
CA LEU A 633 36.04 25.21 12.52
C LEU A 633 35.02 24.91 11.41
N PRO A 634 34.91 25.78 10.38
CA PRO A 634 34.05 25.51 9.23
C PRO A 634 34.54 24.29 8.44
N ILE A 635 33.63 23.38 8.15
CA ILE A 635 33.83 22.25 7.24
C ILE A 635 33.18 22.54 5.88
N PRO A 636 33.63 21.90 4.79
CA PRO A 636 32.99 22.05 3.48
C PRO A 636 31.53 21.57 3.49
N SER A 637 30.64 22.31 2.83
CA SER A 637 29.28 21.83 2.54
C SER A 637 29.33 20.58 1.67
N GLY A 638 28.42 19.63 1.90
CA GLY A 638 28.40 18.32 1.25
C GLY A 638 29.26 17.25 1.97
N SER A 639 29.88 17.60 3.11
CA SER A 639 30.64 16.64 3.92
C SER A 639 29.71 15.60 4.57
N ALA A 640 30.19 14.36 4.62
CA ALA A 640 29.61 13.28 5.41
C ALA A 640 30.54 12.98 6.58
N LEU A 641 30.04 13.18 7.79
CA LEU A 641 30.80 12.99 9.02
C LEU A 641 30.36 11.71 9.73
N ARG A 642 31.31 11.05 10.37
CA ARG A 642 31.13 9.84 11.16
C ARG A 642 31.46 10.12 12.62
N PHE A 643 30.79 9.41 13.52
CA PHE A 643 31.02 9.45 14.96
C PHE A 643 30.58 8.13 15.59
N LEU A 644 31.15 7.77 16.73
CA LEU A 644 30.74 6.58 17.46
C LEU A 644 29.37 6.79 18.10
N VAL A 645 28.47 5.84 17.90
CA VAL A 645 27.13 5.86 18.47
C VAL A 645 27.11 5.05 19.75
N ARG A 646 26.44 5.59 20.77
CA ARG A 646 26.15 4.92 22.04
C ARG A 646 24.68 5.19 22.40
N PRO A 647 24.04 4.33 23.21
CA PRO A 647 22.69 4.59 23.72
C PRO A 647 22.55 5.96 24.37
N GLY A 648 21.48 6.67 24.07
CA GLY A 648 21.17 8.01 24.57
C GLY A 648 20.72 8.98 23.47
N THR A 649 20.59 10.25 23.86
CA THR A 649 20.16 11.32 22.95
C THR A 649 21.33 11.82 22.13
N ILE A 650 21.21 11.76 20.81
CA ILE A 650 22.16 12.32 19.84
C ILE A 650 21.53 13.56 19.22
N THR A 651 22.14 14.71 19.47
CA THR A 651 21.71 16.00 18.91
C THR A 651 22.77 16.52 17.96
N SER A 652 22.41 16.76 16.70
CA SER A 652 23.26 17.47 15.75
C SER A 652 22.82 18.93 15.63
N THR A 653 23.80 19.83 15.58
CA THR A 653 23.61 21.24 15.26
C THR A 653 24.48 21.56 14.07
N VAL A 654 23.89 22.13 13.02
CA VAL A 654 24.60 22.60 11.84
C VAL A 654 24.31 24.08 11.67
N ARG A 655 25.34 24.90 11.53
CA ARG A 655 25.23 26.35 11.32
C ARG A 655 25.91 26.74 10.03
N ASP A 656 25.30 27.66 9.27
CA ASP A 656 25.98 28.27 8.13
C ASP A 656 27.18 29.08 8.62
N GLY A 657 28.36 28.82 8.07
CA GLY A 657 29.58 29.52 8.46
C GLY A 657 29.60 31.03 8.16
N ARG A 658 28.67 31.53 7.32
CA ARG A 658 28.63 32.95 6.89
C ARG A 658 27.24 33.59 6.88
N GLN A 659 26.17 32.84 6.59
CA GLN A 659 24.81 33.39 6.39
C GLN A 659 23.89 33.25 7.62
N GLY A 660 24.38 32.72 8.75
CA GLY A 660 23.69 32.77 10.05
C GLY A 660 22.46 31.87 10.21
N GLY A 661 22.17 30.97 9.26
CA GLY A 661 21.14 29.94 9.40
C GLY A 661 21.62 28.77 10.26
N SER A 662 20.70 28.03 10.89
CA SER A 662 21.01 26.82 11.66
C SER A 662 19.95 25.76 11.49
N ASP A 663 20.35 24.49 11.47
CA ASP A 663 19.47 23.32 11.58
C ASP A 663 19.86 22.53 12.84
N VAL A 664 18.85 22.02 13.53
CA VAL A 664 19.02 21.16 14.71
C VAL A 664 18.19 19.91 14.49
N SER A 665 18.84 18.75 14.61
CA SER A 665 18.19 17.44 14.52
C SER A 665 18.53 16.64 15.75
N GLU A 666 17.55 15.92 16.29
CA GLU A 666 17.72 15.08 17.47
C GLU A 666 17.20 13.68 17.20
N ARG A 667 17.92 12.69 17.72
CA ARG A 667 17.60 11.26 17.62
C ARG A 667 17.93 10.59 18.94
N TYR A 668 17.11 9.63 19.36
CA TYR A 668 17.40 8.80 20.52
C TYR A 668 17.83 7.41 20.05
N VAL A 669 18.92 6.88 20.62
CA VAL A 669 19.40 5.52 20.39
C VAL A 669 19.15 4.70 21.65
N SER A 670 18.48 3.57 21.49
CA SER A 670 18.18 2.62 22.57
C SER A 670 19.18 1.47 22.58
N GLU A 671 19.26 0.74 23.69
CA GLU A 671 19.84 -0.61 23.65
C GLU A 671 18.85 -1.59 23.00
N PRO A 672 19.31 -2.68 22.34
CA PRO A 672 18.42 -3.73 21.86
C PRO A 672 17.55 -4.28 23.00
N GLY A 673 16.23 -4.17 22.85
CA GLY A 673 15.27 -4.58 23.88
C GLY A 673 15.08 -3.59 25.05
N GLN A 674 15.69 -2.41 25.03
CA GLN A 674 15.35 -1.31 25.94
C GLN A 674 14.53 -0.24 25.21
N LEU A 675 13.22 -0.25 25.43
CA LEU A 675 12.29 0.62 24.73
C LEU A 675 11.83 1.74 25.65
N ARG A 676 11.90 2.98 25.16
CA ARG A 676 11.38 4.16 25.86
C ARG A 676 10.01 4.52 25.30
N HIS A 677 9.09 4.76 26.22
CA HIS A 677 7.70 5.04 25.95
C HIS A 677 7.30 6.30 26.72
N ILE A 678 6.57 7.20 26.07
CA ILE A 678 5.90 8.29 26.77
C ILE A 678 4.53 7.78 27.19
N GLN A 679 4.35 7.58 28.48
CA GLN A 679 3.10 7.14 29.06
C GLN A 679 2.29 8.35 29.51
N ARG A 680 0.99 8.33 29.23
CA ARG A 680 0.04 9.32 29.73
C ARG A 680 -0.95 8.60 30.62
N SER A 681 -0.82 8.79 31.92
CA SER A 681 -1.77 8.26 32.90
C SER A 681 -2.73 9.35 33.36
N LEU A 682 -3.87 8.93 33.91
CA LEU A 682 -4.86 9.85 34.47
C LEU A 682 -4.93 9.67 35.98
N ARG A 683 -5.15 10.77 36.69
CA ARG A 683 -5.43 10.78 38.12
C ARG A 683 -6.60 11.70 38.41
N LEU A 684 -7.63 11.12 39.00
CA LEU A 684 -8.80 11.79 39.55
C LEU A 684 -8.49 12.20 40.99
N LEU A 685 -8.38 13.49 41.24
CA LEU A 685 -8.12 14.05 42.56
C LEU A 685 -9.43 14.38 43.29
N GLN A 686 -9.60 13.80 44.47
CA GLN A 686 -10.64 14.17 45.42
C GLN A 686 -10.21 15.37 46.26
N ALA A 687 -11.15 15.98 46.97
CA ALA A 687 -10.87 17.12 47.84
C ALA A 687 -9.72 16.80 48.83
N ASN A 688 -8.72 17.68 48.85
CA ASN A 688 -7.44 17.61 49.57
C ASN A 688 -6.37 16.68 49.01
N GLU A 689 -6.61 15.95 47.92
CA GLU A 689 -5.57 15.19 47.24
C GLU A 689 -4.69 16.10 46.38
N GLU A 690 -3.39 15.78 46.33
CA GLU A 690 -2.36 16.55 45.63
C GLU A 690 -1.47 15.63 44.78
N VAL A 691 -0.96 16.17 43.68
CA VAL A 691 0.08 15.56 42.84
C VAL A 691 1.17 16.57 42.56
N ASN A 692 2.40 16.08 42.49
CA ASN A 692 3.59 16.88 42.26
C ASN A 692 4.49 16.22 41.20
N VAL A 693 5.04 17.04 40.29
CA VAL A 693 5.95 16.58 39.22
C VAL A 693 7.14 15.80 39.79
N ARG A 694 7.76 16.29 40.88
CA ARG A 694 8.98 15.71 41.46
C ARG A 694 8.70 14.38 42.15
N GLU A 695 7.62 14.28 42.92
CA GLU A 695 7.26 13.06 43.66
C GLU A 695 6.91 11.92 42.68
N LEU A 696 6.24 12.26 41.58
CA LEU A 696 5.83 11.30 40.56
C LEU A 696 6.91 11.01 39.50
N GLN A 697 8.04 11.73 39.54
CA GLN A 697 9.04 11.74 38.48
C GLN A 697 8.41 11.98 37.08
N ALA A 698 7.38 12.83 37.04
CA ALA A 698 6.66 13.15 35.81
C ALA A 698 7.45 14.14 34.95
N LEU A 699 7.21 14.11 33.65
CA LEU A 699 7.69 15.15 32.72
C LEU A 699 6.77 16.37 32.72
N GLU A 700 5.45 16.13 32.84
CA GLU A 700 4.43 17.17 32.76
C GLU A 700 3.19 16.76 33.55
N LEU A 701 2.57 17.73 34.22
CA LEU A 701 1.20 17.65 34.72
C LEU A 701 0.30 18.55 33.88
N ARG A 702 -0.84 18.02 33.44
CA ARG A 702 -1.85 18.79 32.71
C ARG A 702 -3.22 18.58 33.34
N LEU A 703 -3.92 19.68 33.65
CA LEU A 703 -5.34 19.62 33.98
C LEU A 703 -6.16 19.37 32.72
N LEU A 704 -7.13 18.47 32.82
CA LEU A 704 -8.07 18.17 31.74
C LEU A 704 -9.47 18.67 32.11
N PRO A 705 -10.19 19.28 31.16
CA PRO A 705 -11.52 19.83 31.43
C PRO A 705 -12.59 18.75 31.59
N THR A 706 -12.44 17.63 30.88
CA THR A 706 -13.41 16.53 30.84
C THR A 706 -12.71 15.19 30.54
N LEU A 707 -13.47 14.09 30.65
CA LEU A 707 -13.03 12.74 30.27
C LEU A 707 -13.10 12.44 28.77
N GLU A 708 -13.57 13.36 27.93
CA GLU A 708 -13.83 13.10 26.50
C GLU A 708 -12.55 12.79 25.72
N GLN A 709 -11.48 13.55 25.93
CA GLN A 709 -10.20 13.31 25.25
C GLN A 709 -9.58 11.96 25.66
N PRO A 710 -9.41 11.65 26.96
CA PRO A 710 -8.90 10.34 27.35
C PRO A 710 -9.76 9.16 26.90
N PHE A 711 -11.09 9.33 26.93
CA PHE A 711 -12.02 8.32 26.41
C PHE A 711 -11.79 8.07 24.92
N THR A 712 -11.67 9.14 24.14
CA THR A 712 -11.41 9.06 22.70
C THR A 712 -10.09 8.34 22.42
N VAL A 713 -9.03 8.64 23.18
CA VAL A 713 -7.73 7.95 23.05
C VAL A 713 -7.87 6.45 23.31
N LEU A 714 -8.56 6.04 24.38
CA LEU A 714 -8.79 4.63 24.70
C LEU A 714 -9.61 3.92 23.59
N VAL A 715 -10.67 4.57 23.09
CA VAL A 715 -11.50 4.04 22.01
C VAL A 715 -10.68 3.84 20.74
N GLU A 716 -9.91 4.85 20.33
CA GLU A 716 -9.04 4.76 19.16
C GLU A 716 -7.96 3.68 19.31
N ALA A 717 -7.33 3.59 20.48
CA ALA A 717 -6.34 2.56 20.77
C ALA A 717 -6.96 1.15 20.69
N ALA A 718 -8.15 0.97 21.24
CA ALA A 718 -8.89 -0.29 21.21
C ALA A 718 -9.35 -0.67 19.79
N SER A 719 -9.71 0.30 18.94
CA SER A 719 -10.05 0.03 17.54
C SER A 719 -8.82 -0.32 16.68
N ARG A 720 -7.62 0.06 17.12
CA ARG A 720 -6.34 -0.08 16.38
C ARG A 720 -5.47 -1.27 16.79
N TYR A 721 -5.98 -2.23 17.57
CA TYR A 721 -5.21 -3.45 17.88
C TYR A 721 -4.71 -4.11 16.58
N PRO A 722 -3.47 -4.59 16.48
CA PRO A 722 -2.91 -4.96 15.18
C PRO A 722 -3.30 -6.33 14.64
N TYR A 723 -3.92 -7.20 15.46
CA TYR A 723 -4.25 -8.57 15.07
C TYR A 723 -5.78 -8.79 15.04
N GLY A 724 -6.23 -9.98 14.62
CA GLY A 724 -7.61 -10.22 14.21
C GLY A 724 -8.20 -11.55 14.64
N CYS A 725 -7.85 -12.10 15.81
CA CYS A 725 -8.62 -13.25 16.31
C CYS A 725 -10.05 -12.83 16.71
N ILE A 726 -10.93 -13.79 17.00
CA ILE A 726 -12.33 -13.55 17.40
C ILE A 726 -12.45 -12.56 18.57
N GLU A 727 -11.60 -12.69 19.58
CA GLU A 727 -11.65 -11.86 20.77
C GLU A 727 -11.28 -10.39 20.45
N GLN A 728 -10.24 -10.17 19.66
CA GLN A 728 -9.79 -8.83 19.28
C GLN A 728 -10.74 -8.17 18.28
N THR A 729 -11.24 -8.95 17.32
CA THR A 729 -12.24 -8.48 16.35
C THR A 729 -13.50 -8.01 17.08
N SER A 730 -13.94 -8.75 18.11
CA SER A 730 -15.08 -8.37 18.94
C SER A 730 -14.82 -7.10 19.74
N LEU A 731 -13.62 -6.94 20.34
CA LEU A 731 -13.24 -5.69 21.01
C LEU A 731 -13.20 -4.50 20.06
N LYS A 732 -12.64 -4.66 18.85
CA LYS A 732 -12.57 -3.59 17.87
C LYS A 732 -13.94 -3.11 17.48
N LEU A 733 -14.87 -4.02 17.18
CA LEU A 733 -16.25 -3.68 16.88
C LEU A 733 -16.89 -2.97 18.08
N LEU A 734 -16.70 -3.46 19.31
CA LEU A 734 -17.16 -2.78 20.52
C LEU A 734 -16.62 -1.34 20.62
N ALA A 735 -15.33 -1.14 20.40
CA ALA A 735 -14.69 0.16 20.42
C ALA A 735 -15.20 1.08 19.29
N MET A 736 -15.29 0.59 18.06
CA MET A 736 -15.74 1.36 16.89
C MET A 736 -17.19 1.81 17.02
N PHE A 737 -18.10 0.93 17.43
CA PHE A 737 -19.49 1.33 17.70
C PHE A 737 -19.58 2.33 18.86
N THR A 738 -18.79 2.11 19.92
CA THR A 738 -18.70 3.07 21.04
C THR A 738 -18.21 4.43 20.57
N GLY A 739 -17.15 4.47 19.75
CA GLY A 739 -16.58 5.68 19.16
C GLY A 739 -17.56 6.40 18.25
N TYR A 740 -18.22 5.66 17.36
CA TYR A 740 -19.24 6.18 16.45
C TYR A 740 -20.39 6.86 17.22
N ILE A 741 -20.97 6.16 18.19
CA ILE A 741 -22.13 6.66 18.96
C ILE A 741 -21.78 7.92 19.76
N THR A 742 -20.52 8.03 20.16
CA THR A 742 -20.06 9.11 21.04
C THR A 742 -19.33 10.23 20.31
N ALA A 743 -19.07 10.07 19.01
CA ALA A 743 -18.41 11.07 18.17
C ALA A 743 -19.29 12.32 18.06
N ARG A 744 -18.73 13.47 18.45
CA ARG A 744 -19.37 14.78 18.26
C ARG A 744 -19.12 15.36 16.85
N GLU A 745 -18.09 14.89 16.17
CA GLU A 745 -17.66 15.37 14.85
C GLU A 745 -18.06 14.40 13.75
N ALA A 746 -18.73 14.90 12.70
CA ALA A 746 -19.23 14.09 11.60
C ALA A 746 -18.12 13.35 10.82
N GLN A 747 -16.95 13.98 10.66
CA GLN A 747 -15.82 13.37 9.95
C GLN A 747 -15.31 12.12 10.69
N LYS A 748 -15.19 12.20 12.01
CA LYS A 748 -14.72 11.09 12.84
C LYS A 748 -15.73 9.93 12.90
N ALA A 749 -17.02 10.25 12.89
CA ALA A 749 -18.07 9.23 12.74
C ALA A 749 -17.94 8.47 11.42
N ARG A 750 -17.64 9.16 10.31
CA ARG A 750 -17.41 8.52 8.99
C ARG A 750 -16.17 7.62 8.97
N GLU A 751 -15.12 7.98 9.70
CA GLU A 751 -13.93 7.14 9.84
C GLU A 751 -14.27 5.80 10.53
N TYR A 752 -15.06 5.83 11.61
CA TYR A 752 -15.54 4.59 12.25
C TYR A 752 -16.50 3.82 11.34
N GLU A 753 -17.40 4.49 10.63
CA GLU A 753 -18.33 3.86 9.68
C GLU A 753 -17.57 3.06 8.61
N ALA A 754 -16.53 3.65 8.00
CA ALA A 754 -15.70 2.98 7.01
C ALA A 754 -14.93 1.79 7.61
N ALA A 755 -14.49 1.89 8.86
CA ALA A 755 -13.72 0.85 9.54
C ALA A 755 -14.57 -0.33 10.06
N ILE A 756 -15.84 -0.10 10.43
CA ILE A 756 -16.72 -1.16 10.98
C ILE A 756 -16.93 -2.29 9.98
N LEU A 757 -17.15 -1.96 8.71
CA LEU A 757 -17.50 -2.93 7.67
C LEU A 757 -16.46 -4.06 7.50
N PRO A 758 -15.15 -3.79 7.32
CA PRO A 758 -14.16 -4.86 7.22
C PRO A 758 -14.07 -5.75 8.46
N TRP A 759 -14.18 -5.19 9.67
CA TRP A 759 -14.15 -5.99 10.90
C TRP A 759 -15.42 -6.81 11.12
N TYR A 760 -16.56 -6.31 10.68
CA TYR A 760 -17.82 -7.06 10.66
C TYR A 760 -17.72 -8.26 9.71
N LYS A 761 -17.22 -8.07 8.49
CA LYS A 761 -17.01 -9.18 7.54
C LYS A 761 -16.03 -10.22 8.08
N ARG A 762 -14.96 -9.78 8.73
CA ARG A 762 -14.04 -10.69 9.41
C ARG A 762 -14.71 -11.45 10.54
N LEU A 763 -15.59 -10.82 11.32
CA LEU A 763 -16.38 -11.51 12.33
C LEU A 763 -17.27 -12.59 11.69
N GLN A 764 -17.91 -12.28 10.56
CA GLN A 764 -18.74 -13.24 9.82
C GLN A 764 -17.95 -14.43 9.29
N SER A 765 -16.72 -14.24 8.80
CA SER A 765 -15.89 -15.36 8.34
C SER A 765 -15.45 -16.31 9.47
N MET A 766 -15.47 -15.84 10.71
CA MET A 766 -15.21 -16.67 11.89
C MET A 766 -16.46 -17.36 12.44
N TYR A 767 -17.66 -16.98 11.99
CA TYR A 767 -18.93 -17.47 12.53
C TYR A 767 -19.28 -18.86 11.96
N LEU A 768 -19.59 -19.79 12.85
CA LEU A 768 -20.03 -21.14 12.53
C LEU A 768 -21.48 -21.30 13.02
N PRO A 769 -22.50 -21.20 12.13
CA PRO A 769 -23.90 -21.24 12.52
C PRO A 769 -24.25 -22.46 13.39
N GLY A 770 -24.82 -22.22 14.58
CA GLY A 770 -25.17 -23.23 15.58
C GLY A 770 -23.96 -23.85 16.31
N GLN A 771 -22.74 -23.40 16.01
CA GLN A 771 -21.48 -23.94 16.52
C GLN A 771 -20.54 -22.86 17.12
N GLY A 772 -20.99 -21.60 17.21
CA GLY A 772 -20.21 -20.52 17.79
C GLY A 772 -19.25 -19.88 16.78
N PHE A 773 -18.01 -19.63 17.19
CA PHE A 773 -16.98 -19.00 16.34
C PHE A 773 -15.68 -19.80 16.39
N CYS A 774 -14.93 -19.82 15.29
CA CYS A 774 -13.52 -20.23 15.30
C CYS A 774 -12.61 -19.08 15.80
N MET A 775 -11.36 -19.40 16.16
CA MET A 775 -10.43 -18.41 16.72
C MET A 775 -9.92 -17.40 15.69
N TYR A 776 -9.68 -17.88 14.46
CA TYR A 776 -9.27 -17.12 13.29
C TYR A 776 -10.09 -17.62 12.10
N PRO A 777 -10.21 -16.84 11.01
CA PRO A 777 -10.84 -17.33 9.79
C PRO A 777 -10.30 -18.72 9.38
N PRO A 778 -11.17 -19.64 8.92
CA PRO A 778 -10.75 -20.98 8.52
C PRO A 778 -9.64 -21.00 7.46
N GLU A 779 -9.59 -19.99 6.60
CA GLU A 779 -8.58 -19.77 5.57
C GLU A 779 -7.19 -19.56 6.19
N GLU A 780 -7.10 -18.78 7.27
CA GLU A 780 -5.83 -18.49 7.97
C GLU A 780 -5.33 -19.66 8.82
N SER A 781 -6.26 -20.40 9.44
CA SER A 781 -5.96 -21.44 10.43
C SER A 781 -5.96 -22.86 9.85
N GLY A 782 -6.49 -23.04 8.64
CA GLY A 782 -6.63 -24.32 7.95
C GLY A 782 -7.70 -25.26 8.55
N GLN A 783 -8.46 -24.85 9.56
CA GLN A 783 -9.49 -25.68 10.19
C GLN A 783 -10.73 -24.85 10.66
N PRO A 784 -11.94 -25.15 10.15
CA PRO A 784 -13.19 -24.53 10.63
C PRO A 784 -13.67 -25.22 11.92
N GLN A 785 -12.92 -25.08 13.01
CA GLN A 785 -13.31 -25.64 14.32
C GLN A 785 -13.71 -24.53 15.29
N SER A 786 -14.81 -24.75 16.02
CA SER A 786 -15.24 -23.85 17.09
C SER A 786 -14.16 -23.73 18.17
N ASP A 787 -13.85 -22.49 18.53
CA ASP A 787 -12.98 -22.19 19.66
C ASP A 787 -13.82 -22.16 20.93
N HIS A 788 -13.42 -22.93 21.95
CA HIS A 788 -14.16 -23.03 23.21
C HIS A 788 -13.58 -22.16 24.33
N PHE A 789 -12.53 -21.38 24.03
CA PHE A 789 -11.77 -20.68 25.05
C PHE A 789 -11.85 -19.15 24.92
N TRP A 790 -11.47 -18.61 23.77
CA TRP A 790 -11.48 -17.18 23.45
C TRP A 790 -12.77 -16.71 22.80
N ALA A 791 -13.42 -17.51 21.95
CA ALA A 791 -14.69 -17.13 21.34
C ALA A 791 -15.79 -16.83 22.39
N PRO A 792 -15.94 -17.58 23.50
CA PRO A 792 -16.86 -17.19 24.57
C PRO A 792 -16.59 -15.79 25.16
N LYS A 793 -15.34 -15.32 25.16
CA LYS A 793 -14.97 -13.96 25.61
C LYS A 793 -15.32 -12.92 24.55
N GLY A 794 -15.01 -13.20 23.29
CA GLY A 794 -15.45 -12.38 22.16
C GLY A 794 -16.97 -12.20 22.14
N VAL A 795 -17.74 -13.28 22.29
CA VAL A 795 -19.21 -13.26 22.39
C VAL A 795 -19.69 -12.36 23.53
N ARG A 796 -19.04 -12.38 24.71
CA ARG A 796 -19.39 -11.46 25.80
C ARG A 796 -19.18 -9.98 25.42
N HIS A 797 -18.12 -9.66 24.66
CA HIS A 797 -17.91 -8.30 24.14
C HIS A 797 -19.01 -7.90 23.15
N LEU A 798 -19.37 -8.79 22.22
CA LEU A 798 -20.45 -8.54 21.25
C LEU A 798 -21.81 -8.36 21.94
N LEU A 799 -22.11 -9.15 22.96
CA LEU A 799 -23.34 -9.00 23.77
C LEU A 799 -23.36 -7.73 24.62
N SER A 800 -22.22 -7.06 24.79
CA SER A 800 -22.11 -5.78 25.51
C SER A 800 -22.29 -4.58 24.59
N LEU A 801 -22.42 -4.78 23.28
CA LEU A 801 -22.80 -3.73 22.34
C LEU A 801 -24.20 -3.19 22.67
N PRO A 802 -24.46 -1.89 22.40
CA PRO A 802 -25.80 -1.35 22.55
C PRO A 802 -26.77 -2.05 21.60
N ARG A 803 -28.04 -2.17 22.01
CA ARG A 803 -29.08 -2.68 21.11
C ARG A 803 -29.33 -1.66 19.99
N PRO A 804 -29.63 -2.08 18.75
CA PRO A 804 -29.90 -1.15 17.65
C PRO A 804 -30.95 -0.08 17.99
N GLN A 805 -32.02 -0.48 18.68
CA GLN A 805 -33.14 0.37 19.10
C GLN A 805 -32.73 1.47 20.11
N ASP A 806 -31.70 1.21 20.92
CA ASP A 806 -31.26 2.07 22.02
C ASP A 806 -29.91 2.75 21.73
N SER A 807 -29.33 2.49 20.55
CA SER A 807 -27.97 2.87 20.18
C SER A 807 -27.82 4.34 19.77
N GLY A 808 -28.92 5.00 19.37
CA GLY A 808 -28.87 6.34 18.79
C GLY A 808 -28.23 6.41 17.40
N LEU A 809 -27.98 5.27 16.74
CA LEU A 809 -27.42 5.21 15.39
C LEU A 809 -28.39 5.82 14.36
N GLN A 810 -27.90 6.74 13.53
CA GLN A 810 -28.71 7.38 12.48
C GLN A 810 -28.72 6.63 11.15
N LEU A 811 -27.68 5.83 10.87
CA LEU A 811 -27.51 5.11 9.60
C LEU A 811 -28.11 3.72 9.67
N GLN A 812 -29.06 3.43 8.77
CA GLN A 812 -29.75 2.13 8.71
C GLN A 812 -28.78 0.97 8.48
N SER A 813 -27.78 1.15 7.61
CA SER A 813 -26.76 0.13 7.33
C SER A 813 -26.00 -0.32 8.59
N LEU A 814 -25.65 0.61 9.48
CA LEU A 814 -24.98 0.30 10.74
C LEU A 814 -25.93 -0.37 11.74
N GLN A 815 -27.21 -0.01 11.74
CA GLN A 815 -28.22 -0.70 12.55
C GLN A 815 -28.39 -2.16 12.09
N ASP A 816 -28.41 -2.40 10.78
CA ASP A 816 -28.52 -3.74 10.20
C ASP A 816 -27.30 -4.60 10.55
N ILE A 817 -26.08 -4.05 10.42
CA ILE A 817 -24.84 -4.71 10.85
C ILE A 817 -24.89 -5.05 12.34
N LEU A 818 -25.27 -4.09 13.19
CA LEU A 818 -25.34 -4.30 14.63
C LEU A 818 -26.39 -5.36 15.00
N GLN A 819 -27.50 -5.42 14.28
CA GLN A 819 -28.54 -6.44 14.44
C GLN A 819 -28.03 -7.84 14.06
N ASP A 820 -27.29 -7.96 12.96
CA ASP A 820 -26.68 -9.25 12.55
C ASP A 820 -25.63 -9.73 13.55
N ILE A 821 -24.75 -8.82 14.01
CA ILE A 821 -23.78 -9.10 15.08
C ILE A 821 -24.48 -9.65 16.33
N TYR A 822 -25.59 -9.02 16.74
CA TYR A 822 -26.34 -9.46 17.91
C TYR A 822 -26.98 -10.84 17.69
N ALA A 823 -27.49 -11.13 16.48
CA ALA A 823 -28.02 -12.44 16.13
C ALA A 823 -26.95 -13.53 16.21
N MET A 824 -25.77 -13.31 15.61
CA MET A 824 -24.63 -14.23 15.70
C MET A 824 -24.16 -14.44 17.15
N ALA A 825 -24.09 -13.36 17.93
CA ALA A 825 -23.68 -13.41 19.33
C ALA A 825 -24.67 -14.21 20.21
N LEU A 826 -25.98 -14.09 19.97
CA LEU A 826 -27.00 -14.86 20.68
C LEU A 826 -26.98 -16.36 20.30
N ASP A 827 -26.80 -16.67 19.02
CA ASP A 827 -26.65 -18.06 18.56
C ASP A 827 -25.42 -18.71 19.20
N ALA A 828 -24.27 -18.04 19.12
CA ALA A 828 -23.03 -18.50 19.74
C ALA A 828 -23.15 -18.60 21.27
N ALA A 829 -23.84 -17.66 21.92
CA ALA A 829 -24.11 -17.73 23.37
C ALA A 829 -24.93 -18.96 23.74
N SER A 830 -25.92 -19.35 22.92
CA SER A 830 -26.68 -20.59 23.09
C SER A 830 -25.76 -21.82 23.03
N TYR A 831 -24.89 -21.89 22.01
CA TYR A 831 -23.91 -22.96 21.84
C TYR A 831 -22.94 -23.08 23.04
N TYR A 832 -22.39 -21.95 23.50
CA TYR A 832 -21.47 -21.89 24.64
C TYR A 832 -22.17 -21.94 26.01
N LYS A 833 -23.50 -21.99 26.05
CA LYS A 833 -24.32 -21.97 27.27
C LYS A 833 -24.08 -20.72 28.13
N LEU A 834 -23.89 -19.58 27.47
CA LEU A 834 -23.72 -18.28 28.11
C LEU A 834 -25.09 -17.63 28.33
N ALA A 835 -25.48 -17.43 29.58
CA ALA A 835 -26.68 -16.67 29.91
C ALA A 835 -26.41 -15.16 29.78
N ASN A 836 -27.36 -14.42 29.18
CA ASN A 836 -27.31 -12.95 29.07
C ASN A 836 -28.66 -12.33 29.48
N PRO A 837 -28.77 -11.64 30.63
CA PRO A 837 -27.72 -11.47 31.63
C PRO A 837 -27.37 -12.80 32.36
N PRO A 838 -26.19 -12.89 33.00
CA PRO A 838 -25.79 -14.07 33.78
C PRO A 838 -26.77 -14.41 34.91
N ARG A 839 -27.08 -15.70 35.09
CA ARG A 839 -27.93 -16.20 36.20
C ARG A 839 -27.18 -16.39 37.52
N GLU A 840 -25.87 -16.58 37.43
CA GLU A 840 -24.96 -16.76 38.56
C GLU A 840 -23.82 -15.75 38.39
N ILE A 841 -23.46 -15.05 39.47
CA ILE A 841 -22.39 -14.04 39.46
C ILE A 841 -21.10 -14.73 39.92
N LYS A 842 -20.20 -15.00 38.97
CA LYS A 842 -18.92 -15.68 39.26
C LYS A 842 -17.75 -14.73 39.36
N ASP A 843 -17.84 -13.62 38.65
CA ASP A 843 -16.78 -12.62 38.51
C ASP A 843 -17.36 -11.19 38.44
N CYS A 844 -16.50 -10.17 38.44
CA CYS A 844 -16.97 -8.78 38.44
C CYS A 844 -17.59 -8.39 37.09
N HIS A 845 -17.21 -9.08 36.00
CA HIS A 845 -17.83 -8.90 34.69
C HIS A 845 -19.30 -9.35 34.70
N ASP A 846 -19.61 -10.53 35.26
CA ASP A 846 -20.97 -11.01 35.40
C ASP A 846 -21.80 -10.03 36.24
N ALA A 847 -21.25 -9.52 37.34
CA ALA A 847 -21.90 -8.52 38.18
C ALA A 847 -22.20 -7.22 37.41
N TYR A 848 -21.26 -6.74 36.59
CA TYR A 848 -21.45 -5.58 35.73
C TYR A 848 -22.60 -5.80 34.74
N LEU A 849 -22.62 -6.94 34.03
CA LEU A 849 -23.68 -7.27 33.06
C LEU A 849 -25.07 -7.33 33.73
N VAL A 850 -25.17 -7.90 34.93
CA VAL A 850 -26.41 -7.94 35.74
C VAL A 850 -26.88 -6.52 36.11
N LEU A 851 -25.97 -5.61 36.42
CA LEU A 851 -26.31 -4.22 36.78
C LEU A 851 -26.76 -3.40 35.57
N THR A 852 -26.14 -3.61 34.41
CA THR A 852 -26.47 -2.89 33.17
C THR A 852 -27.69 -3.43 32.44
N ALA A 853 -28.10 -4.67 32.71
CA ALA A 853 -29.29 -5.25 32.09
C ALA A 853 -30.59 -4.59 32.60
N GLU A 854 -31.49 -4.28 31.67
CA GLU A 854 -32.78 -3.64 31.95
C GLU A 854 -33.76 -4.58 32.66
N ASN A 855 -33.77 -5.85 32.26
CA ASN A 855 -34.74 -6.85 32.72
C ASN A 855 -34.33 -7.59 34.01
N THR A 856 -33.29 -7.12 34.69
CA THR A 856 -32.79 -7.71 35.94
C THR A 856 -33.51 -7.13 37.15
N SER A 857 -33.93 -8.00 38.08
CA SER A 857 -34.67 -7.57 39.28
C SER A 857 -33.79 -6.75 40.24
N PRO A 858 -34.37 -5.83 41.04
CA PRO A 858 -33.62 -5.08 42.06
C PRO A 858 -32.87 -5.97 43.06
N ALA A 859 -33.42 -7.14 43.39
CA ALA A 859 -32.77 -8.11 44.29
C ALA A 859 -31.49 -8.70 43.68
N GLU A 860 -31.50 -9.03 42.40
CA GLU A 860 -30.32 -9.51 41.68
C GLU A 860 -29.27 -8.41 41.52
N LYS A 861 -29.68 -7.19 41.19
CA LYS A 861 -28.79 -6.01 41.17
C LYS A 861 -28.14 -5.78 42.54
N GLY A 862 -28.90 -5.93 43.62
CA GLY A 862 -28.38 -5.87 45.00
C GLY A 862 -27.33 -6.95 45.29
N LYS A 863 -27.53 -8.19 44.83
CA LYS A 863 -26.55 -9.28 44.95
C LYS A 863 -25.27 -8.99 44.17
N ALA A 864 -25.37 -8.51 42.93
CA ALA A 864 -24.23 -8.11 42.10
C ALA A 864 -23.40 -7.01 42.76
N LEU A 865 -24.07 -5.99 43.31
CA LEU A 865 -23.39 -4.89 44.00
C LEU A 865 -22.68 -5.37 45.28
N ALA A 866 -23.34 -6.22 46.08
CA ALA A 866 -22.73 -6.80 47.27
C ALA A 866 -21.49 -7.64 46.92
N PHE A 867 -21.56 -8.42 45.84
CA PHE A 867 -20.43 -9.20 45.34
C PHE A 867 -19.23 -8.31 44.97
N VAL A 868 -19.44 -7.24 44.19
CA VAL A 868 -18.35 -6.34 43.80
C VAL A 868 -17.70 -5.67 45.02
N ARG A 869 -18.49 -5.26 46.00
CA ARG A 869 -18.00 -4.62 47.24
C ARG A 869 -17.12 -5.53 48.09
N THR A 870 -17.31 -6.85 48.07
CA THR A 870 -16.45 -7.79 48.82
C THR A 870 -15.15 -8.10 48.08
N ARG A 871 -15.13 -7.93 46.75
CA ARG A 871 -14.00 -8.30 45.88
C ARG A 871 -12.96 -7.20 45.75
N LEU A 872 -13.40 -5.96 45.63
CA LEU A 872 -12.50 -4.81 45.58
C LEU A 872 -11.82 -4.65 46.94
N LYS A 873 -10.51 -4.50 47.05
CA LYS A 873 -9.81 -4.33 48.34
C LYS A 873 -8.91 -3.11 48.27
N ALA A 874 -8.78 -2.41 49.39
CA ALA A 874 -7.83 -1.31 49.53
C ALA A 874 -6.56 -1.84 50.19
N GLN A 875 -5.40 -1.62 49.56
CA GLN A 875 -4.09 -1.97 50.07
C GLN A 875 -3.12 -0.81 49.84
N GLY A 876 -2.71 -0.15 50.92
CA GLY A 876 -1.98 1.12 50.81
C GLY A 876 -2.83 2.17 50.10
N GLU A 877 -2.23 2.86 49.12
CA GLU A 877 -2.93 3.88 48.29
C GLU A 877 -3.68 3.28 47.09
N GLN A 878 -3.63 1.95 46.91
CA GLN A 878 -4.20 1.28 45.75
C GLN A 878 -5.47 0.52 46.10
N THR A 879 -6.44 0.53 45.18
CA THR A 879 -7.70 -0.21 45.33
C THR A 879 -7.89 -1.11 44.11
N TYR A 880 -7.90 -2.43 44.31
CA TYR A 880 -7.96 -3.41 43.23
C TYR A 880 -8.48 -4.78 43.70
N VAL A 881 -8.71 -5.70 42.77
CA VAL A 881 -9.12 -7.10 43.04
C VAL A 881 -7.89 -8.02 43.04
N GLU A 882 -7.54 -8.64 44.18
CA GLU A 882 -6.28 -9.40 44.33
C GLU A 882 -6.25 -10.76 43.60
N ASP A 883 -7.30 -11.56 43.76
CA ASP A 883 -7.37 -12.96 43.31
C ASP A 883 -8.63 -13.20 42.48
N SER A 884 -8.52 -13.85 41.32
CA SER A 884 -9.68 -14.23 40.50
C SER A 884 -9.47 -15.58 39.81
N GLU A 885 -10.55 -16.28 39.50
CA GLU A 885 -10.48 -17.50 38.66
C GLU A 885 -9.97 -17.18 37.24
N ALA A 886 -10.19 -15.94 36.78
CA ALA A 886 -9.64 -15.40 35.54
C ALA A 886 -8.10 -15.45 35.47
N ASN A 887 -7.41 -15.44 36.62
CA ASN A 887 -5.95 -15.56 36.70
C ASN A 887 -5.44 -16.83 36.00
N LYS A 888 -6.21 -17.93 36.02
CA LYS A 888 -5.85 -19.21 35.40
C LYS A 888 -5.92 -19.18 33.87
N ILE A 889 -6.61 -18.19 33.30
CA ILE A 889 -6.96 -18.12 31.88
C ILE A 889 -5.98 -17.19 31.13
N TYR A 890 -5.85 -15.94 31.57
CA TYR A 890 -5.01 -14.90 30.94
C TYR A 890 -3.97 -14.29 31.91
N GLY A 891 -3.66 -14.98 33.00
CA GLY A 891 -2.61 -14.55 33.93
C GLY A 891 -3.10 -13.50 34.94
N PRO A 892 -2.39 -13.36 36.07
CA PRO A 892 -2.84 -12.55 37.20
C PRO A 892 -2.92 -11.04 36.93
N ALA A 893 -2.03 -10.44 36.13
CA ALA A 893 -2.00 -9.00 35.90
C ALA A 893 -3.21 -8.53 35.06
N VAL A 894 -3.44 -9.19 33.92
CA VAL A 894 -4.58 -8.90 33.03
C VAL A 894 -5.89 -9.15 33.78
N ALA A 895 -6.00 -10.27 34.50
CA ALA A 895 -7.20 -10.59 35.26
C ALA A 895 -7.49 -9.61 36.39
N ARG A 896 -6.47 -9.16 37.12
CA ARG A 896 -6.61 -8.12 38.13
C ARG A 896 -7.13 -6.80 37.53
N ARG A 897 -6.56 -6.35 36.41
CA ARG A 897 -7.01 -5.12 35.75
C ARG A 897 -8.45 -5.24 35.26
N GLN A 898 -8.78 -6.34 34.60
CA GLN A 898 -10.12 -6.59 34.10
C GLN A 898 -11.17 -6.62 35.24
N GLU A 899 -10.95 -7.41 36.28
CA GLU A 899 -11.87 -7.52 37.42
C GLU A 899 -12.03 -6.18 38.15
N THR A 900 -10.92 -5.46 38.33
CA THR A 900 -10.94 -4.14 38.97
C THR A 900 -11.72 -3.12 38.13
N ALA A 901 -11.58 -3.16 36.80
CA ALA A 901 -12.28 -2.26 35.89
C ALA A 901 -13.79 -2.52 35.88
N TYR A 902 -14.22 -3.78 35.77
CA TYR A 902 -15.64 -4.11 35.88
C TYR A 902 -16.22 -3.83 37.27
N ALA A 903 -15.44 -4.07 38.34
CA ALA A 903 -15.84 -3.71 39.70
C ALA A 903 -16.10 -2.21 39.84
N ALA A 904 -15.16 -1.37 39.38
CA ALA A 904 -15.33 0.08 39.41
C ALA A 904 -16.51 0.53 38.54
N ALA A 905 -16.65 -0.03 37.34
CA ALA A 905 -17.77 0.26 36.43
C ALA A 905 -19.12 -0.09 37.08
N ALA A 906 -19.21 -1.25 37.74
CA ALA A 906 -20.40 -1.71 38.46
C ALA A 906 -20.81 -0.77 39.60
N LEU A 907 -19.84 -0.31 40.41
CA LEU A 907 -20.09 0.64 41.49
C LEU A 907 -20.61 1.99 40.95
N LEU A 908 -20.00 2.50 39.87
CA LEU A 908 -20.42 3.73 39.21
C LEU A 908 -21.84 3.63 38.63
N ARG A 909 -22.16 2.51 37.97
CA ARG A 909 -23.50 2.28 37.40
C ARG A 909 -24.58 2.14 38.45
N ALA A 910 -24.26 1.66 39.65
CA ALA A 910 -25.21 1.59 40.76
C ALA A 910 -25.57 2.98 41.34
N GLY A 911 -24.72 4.00 41.13
CA GLY A 911 -25.02 5.39 41.49
C GLY A 911 -25.01 5.71 43.00
N ASN A 912 -24.48 4.83 43.85
CA ASN A 912 -24.41 5.07 45.30
C ASN A 912 -23.24 6.00 45.65
N GLN A 913 -23.53 7.14 46.27
CA GLN A 913 -22.51 8.12 46.70
C GLN A 913 -21.44 7.53 47.63
N SER A 914 -21.79 6.56 48.48
CA SER A 914 -20.84 5.91 49.40
C SER A 914 -19.79 5.05 48.69
N ASP A 915 -20.07 4.58 47.46
CA ASP A 915 -19.15 3.73 46.69
C ASP A 915 -18.21 4.56 45.79
N LEU A 916 -18.54 5.84 45.55
CA LEU A 916 -17.82 6.70 44.62
C LEU A 916 -16.32 6.83 44.95
N PRO A 917 -15.87 7.10 46.19
CA PRO A 917 -14.44 7.19 46.51
C PRO A 917 -13.68 5.91 46.16
N ARG A 918 -14.30 4.74 46.37
CA ARG A 918 -13.70 3.44 46.10
C ARG A 918 -13.59 3.17 44.60
N ALA A 919 -14.60 3.56 43.83
CA ALA A 919 -14.57 3.46 42.38
C ALA A 919 -13.52 4.40 41.75
N LEU A 920 -13.37 5.61 42.28
CA LEU A 920 -12.33 6.56 41.86
C LEU A 920 -10.92 6.05 42.19
N ALA A 921 -10.71 5.50 43.39
CA ALA A 921 -9.43 4.89 43.76
C ALA A 921 -9.05 3.71 42.84
N ALA A 922 -10.02 2.87 42.49
CA ALA A 922 -9.81 1.79 41.52
C ALA A 922 -9.53 2.32 40.10
N THR A 923 -10.19 3.41 39.70
CA THR A 923 -9.94 4.08 38.42
C THR A 923 -8.53 4.65 38.34
N ASN A 924 -8.02 5.25 39.43
CA ASN A 924 -6.64 5.75 39.51
C ASN A 924 -5.61 4.61 39.42
N TYR A 925 -5.86 3.49 40.11
CA TYR A 925 -5.02 2.29 40.00
C TYR A 925 -4.94 1.77 38.55
N LEU A 926 -6.07 1.75 37.84
CA LEU A 926 -6.13 1.31 36.45
C LEU A 926 -5.48 2.32 35.52
N SER A 927 -5.82 3.60 35.62
CA SER A 927 -5.31 4.64 34.71
C SER A 927 -3.79 4.78 34.74
N ALA A 928 -3.15 4.46 35.87
CA ALA A 928 -1.69 4.37 36.00
C ALA A 928 -1.05 3.23 35.17
N GLN A 929 -1.84 2.29 34.66
CA GLN A 929 -1.40 1.12 33.90
C GLN A 929 -1.77 1.18 32.41
N LEU A 930 -2.31 2.30 31.93
CA LEU A 930 -2.48 2.52 30.49
C LEU A 930 -1.11 2.64 29.84
N ASN A 931 -0.88 1.94 28.72
CA ASN A 931 0.36 2.02 27.96
C ASN A 931 0.47 3.33 27.16
N GLU A 932 1.50 3.48 26.33
CA GLU A 932 1.73 4.67 25.52
C GLU A 932 0.67 4.93 24.44
N GLN A 933 -0.07 3.90 24.03
CA GLN A 933 -1.21 4.04 23.13
C GLN A 933 -2.48 4.45 23.87
N GLY A 934 -2.50 4.37 25.21
CA GLY A 934 -3.68 4.64 26.02
C GLY A 934 -4.65 3.46 26.11
N CYS A 935 -4.18 2.22 25.91
CA CYS A 935 -4.93 1.00 26.20
C CYS A 935 -4.26 0.18 27.32
N PHE A 936 -4.91 -0.90 27.76
CA PHE A 936 -4.29 -1.87 28.65
C PHE A 936 -3.47 -2.90 27.86
N TYR A 937 -2.76 -3.77 28.57
CA TYR A 937 -1.88 -4.76 27.96
C TYR A 937 -2.59 -5.65 26.94
N SER A 938 -3.76 -6.16 27.32
CA SER A 938 -4.53 -7.11 26.55
C SER A 938 -5.81 -6.46 26.01
N THR A 939 -6.43 -7.13 25.07
CA THR A 939 -7.79 -6.82 24.63
C THR A 939 -8.82 -7.14 25.72
N ILE A 940 -8.57 -8.15 26.56
CA ILE A 940 -9.45 -8.54 27.66
C ILE A 940 -9.61 -7.45 28.72
N ASP A 941 -8.50 -6.86 29.19
CA ASP A 941 -8.53 -5.78 30.17
C ASP A 941 -8.86 -4.43 29.52
N THR A 942 -8.51 -4.20 28.24
CA THR A 942 -8.97 -3.04 27.47
C THR A 942 -10.50 -2.98 27.31
N ALA A 943 -11.16 -4.11 27.05
CA ALA A 943 -12.62 -4.18 27.01
C ALA A 943 -13.25 -3.72 28.34
N ALA A 944 -12.68 -4.17 29.46
CA ALA A 944 -13.13 -3.76 30.79
C ALA A 944 -12.85 -2.27 31.06
N GLY A 945 -11.73 -1.76 30.53
CA GLY A 945 -11.43 -0.33 30.49
C GLY A 945 -12.50 0.50 29.79
N LEU A 946 -12.95 0.07 28.60
CA LEU A 946 -14.03 0.75 27.88
C LEU A 946 -15.33 0.76 28.70
N ALA A 947 -15.68 -0.34 29.37
CA ALA A 947 -16.82 -0.40 30.27
C ALA A 947 -16.69 0.59 31.44
N LEU A 948 -15.50 0.68 32.06
CA LEU A 948 -15.22 1.64 33.12
C LEU A 948 -15.37 3.09 32.65
N PHE A 949 -14.73 3.46 31.54
CA PHE A 949 -14.82 4.85 31.06
C PHE A 949 -16.23 5.22 30.59
N THR A 950 -16.95 4.27 30.00
CA THR A 950 -18.37 4.47 29.67
C THR A 950 -19.20 4.70 30.94
N ALA A 951 -18.94 3.95 32.01
CA ALA A 951 -19.61 4.14 33.30
C ALA A 951 -19.25 5.48 33.96
N LEU A 952 -18.00 5.93 33.87
CA LEU A 952 -17.57 7.26 34.36
C LEU A 952 -18.32 8.38 33.64
N ARG A 953 -18.46 8.28 32.30
CA ARG A 953 -19.23 9.25 31.50
C ARG A 953 -20.71 9.23 31.89
N ALA A 954 -21.30 8.05 32.02
CA ALA A 954 -22.70 7.90 32.41
C ALA A 954 -22.99 8.41 33.84
N ALA A 955 -22.00 8.39 34.73
CA ALA A 955 -22.11 8.94 36.08
C ALA A 955 -22.10 10.49 36.11
N GLY A 956 -21.86 11.15 34.98
CA GLY A 956 -21.86 12.62 34.89
C GLY A 956 -20.73 13.29 35.67
N LEU A 957 -19.62 12.58 35.89
CA LEU A 957 -18.44 13.12 36.57
C LEU A 957 -17.64 13.99 35.59
N LEU A 958 -17.13 15.14 36.06
CA LEU A 958 -16.24 16.04 35.30
C LEU A 958 -16.84 16.56 33.98
N THR A 959 -18.06 17.11 34.06
CA THR A 959 -18.70 17.84 32.95
C THR A 959 -18.31 19.32 32.98
N GLU A 960 -18.39 19.99 31.82
CA GLU A 960 -18.08 21.43 31.71
C GLU A 960 -18.89 22.28 32.71
N THR A 961 -20.13 21.90 32.99
CA THR A 961 -21.02 22.57 33.94
C THR A 961 -20.59 22.42 35.41
N GLU A 962 -19.80 21.40 35.74
CA GLU A 962 -19.30 21.18 37.11
C GLU A 962 -17.97 21.91 37.35
N ASN A 963 -17.23 22.26 36.29
CA ASN A 963 -15.92 22.91 36.38
C ASN A 963 -16.00 24.28 37.08
N GLU A 964 -17.10 25.03 36.91
CA GLU A 964 -17.30 26.34 37.55
C GLU A 964 -17.41 26.26 39.08
N LYS A 965 -17.79 25.08 39.62
CA LYS A 965 -17.97 24.86 41.07
C LYS A 965 -16.73 24.28 41.74
N GLN A 966 -15.72 23.91 40.95
CA GLN A 966 -14.52 23.22 41.43
C GLN A 966 -13.40 24.22 41.71
N GLN A 967 -12.70 23.99 42.82
CA GLN A 967 -11.59 24.83 43.26
C GLN A 967 -10.32 23.98 43.31
N VAL A 968 -9.24 24.49 42.74
CA VAL A 968 -7.93 23.84 42.71
C VAL A 968 -6.86 24.79 43.23
N ARG A 969 -5.73 24.25 43.64
CA ARG A 969 -4.51 24.99 43.93
C ARG A 969 -3.44 24.57 42.95
N LEU A 970 -3.06 25.49 42.07
CA LEU A 970 -1.95 25.31 41.12
C LEU A 970 -0.71 26.02 41.64
N ASN A 971 0.41 25.31 41.77
CA ASN A 971 1.69 25.88 42.20
C ASN A 971 1.57 26.72 43.50
N GLY A 972 0.72 26.26 44.44
CA GLY A 972 0.45 26.96 45.69
C GLY A 972 -0.66 28.03 45.65
N GLN A 973 -1.14 28.43 44.48
CA GLN A 973 -2.18 29.47 44.32
C GLN A 973 -3.59 28.87 44.16
N PRO A 974 -4.57 29.22 45.02
CA PRO A 974 -5.95 28.78 44.87
C PRO A 974 -6.65 29.54 43.73
N MET A 975 -7.40 28.83 42.91
CA MET A 975 -8.19 29.38 41.79
C MET A 975 -9.32 28.41 41.40
N SER A 976 -10.27 28.87 40.59
CA SER A 976 -11.28 27.99 40.00
C SER A 976 -10.67 27.03 38.98
N LEU A 977 -11.31 25.89 38.71
CA LEU A 977 -10.83 24.96 37.68
C LEU A 977 -10.82 25.62 36.29
N THR A 978 -11.79 26.48 35.97
CA THR A 978 -11.86 27.19 34.68
C THR A 978 -10.66 28.14 34.47
N GLU A 979 -10.27 28.87 35.51
CA GLU A 979 -9.05 29.72 35.49
C GLU A 979 -7.80 28.85 35.35
N ALA A 980 -7.73 27.74 36.10
CA ALA A 980 -6.63 26.79 36.07
C ALA A 980 -6.42 26.15 34.69
N LEU A 981 -7.50 25.83 33.96
CA LEU A 981 -7.44 25.28 32.61
C LEU A 981 -6.90 26.28 31.57
N SER A 982 -6.97 27.58 31.87
CA SER A 982 -6.45 28.66 31.02
C SER A 982 -5.01 29.04 31.36
N HIS A 983 -4.38 28.37 32.33
CA HIS A 983 -3.03 28.66 32.78
C HIS A 983 -1.99 28.22 31.73
N THR A 984 -1.08 29.12 31.36
CA THR A 984 -0.08 28.91 30.30
C THR A 984 1.32 28.59 30.83
N GLU A 985 1.56 28.75 32.13
CA GLU A 985 2.85 28.42 32.76
C GLU A 985 2.94 26.93 33.09
N SER A 986 4.17 26.44 33.34
CA SER A 986 4.40 25.04 33.74
C SER A 986 3.79 24.74 35.11
N ILE A 987 3.03 23.65 35.19
CA ILE A 987 2.41 23.20 36.43
C ILE A 987 3.34 22.23 37.17
N GLU A 988 3.81 22.63 38.36
CA GLU A 988 4.66 21.83 39.25
C GLU A 988 3.83 21.00 40.25
N SER A 989 2.71 21.56 40.74
CA SER A 989 1.78 20.83 41.61
C SER A 989 0.32 21.22 41.39
N ILE A 990 -0.56 20.24 41.60
CA ILE A 990 -2.01 20.38 41.51
C ILE A 990 -2.63 19.76 42.76
N ARG A 991 -3.39 20.55 43.52
CA ARG A 991 -4.20 20.06 44.62
C ARG A 991 -5.67 20.38 44.40
N CYS A 992 -6.55 19.40 44.57
CA CYS A 992 -7.99 19.63 44.53
C CYS A 992 -8.45 20.18 45.90
N LEU A 993 -9.14 21.33 45.91
CA LEU A 993 -9.65 21.94 47.14
C LEU A 993 -11.11 21.55 47.39
N SER A 994 -11.92 21.48 46.32
CA SER A 994 -13.31 21.04 46.37
C SER A 994 -13.76 20.40 45.06
N GLY A 995 -14.58 19.35 45.15
CA GLY A 995 -15.07 18.60 43.99
C GLY A 995 -14.07 17.53 43.51
N LEU A 996 -13.93 17.40 42.20
CA LEU A 996 -13.00 16.48 41.54
C LEU A 996 -12.13 17.24 40.55
N ALA A 997 -10.86 16.89 40.42
CA ALA A 997 -10.01 17.42 39.37
C ALA A 997 -9.38 16.27 38.57
N LEU A 998 -9.41 16.36 37.24
CA LEU A 998 -8.76 15.39 36.36
C LEU A 998 -7.38 15.88 35.96
N VAL A 999 -6.36 15.11 36.30
CA VAL A 999 -4.97 15.39 35.96
C VAL A 999 -4.45 14.31 35.04
N GLN A 1000 -3.91 14.71 33.89
CA GLN A 1000 -3.04 13.87 33.08
C GLN A 1000 -1.61 14.00 33.59
N ILE A 1001 -0.98 12.86 33.84
CA ILE A 1001 0.42 12.76 34.23
C ILE A 1001 1.17 12.16 33.05
N THR A 1002 2.08 12.93 32.47
CA THR A 1002 2.96 12.46 31.40
C THR A 1002 4.28 12.03 32.01
N SER A 1003 4.68 10.77 31.83
CA SER A 1003 5.94 10.22 32.33
C SER A 1003 6.70 9.50 31.23
N GLU A 1004 8.01 9.38 31.40
CA GLU A 1004 8.85 8.51 30.57
C GLU A 1004 9.00 7.16 31.25
N VAL A 1005 8.67 6.09 30.53
CA VAL A 1005 8.81 4.71 31.00
C VAL A 1005 9.79 3.97 30.11
N SER A 1006 10.74 3.27 30.74
CA SER A 1006 11.69 2.41 30.05
C SER A 1006 11.32 0.95 30.28
N GLU A 1007 10.90 0.26 29.22
CA GLU A 1007 10.76 -1.19 29.21
C GLU A 1007 12.12 -1.82 28.91
N SER A 1008 12.55 -2.80 29.70
CA SER A 1008 13.77 -3.57 29.42
C SER A 1008 13.42 -5.05 29.30
N TRP A 1009 13.64 -5.62 28.12
CA TRP A 1009 13.33 -7.01 27.85
C TRP A 1009 14.10 -7.98 28.74
N SER A 1010 15.30 -7.61 29.18
CA SER A 1010 16.12 -8.41 30.10
C SER A 1010 15.50 -8.57 31.49
N THR A 1011 14.53 -7.73 31.87
CA THR A 1011 13.85 -7.79 33.18
C THR A 1011 12.72 -8.82 33.20
N PHE A 1012 12.19 -9.24 32.05
CA PHE A 1012 11.16 -10.27 32.01
C PHE A 1012 11.72 -11.65 32.34
N LYS A 1013 11.10 -12.31 33.31
CA LYS A 1013 11.42 -13.70 33.65
C LYS A 1013 10.94 -14.61 32.52
N SER A 1014 11.86 -15.32 31.87
CA SER A 1014 11.51 -16.26 30.80
C SER A 1014 10.75 -17.46 31.38
N GLN A 1015 9.50 -17.63 30.97
CA GLN A 1015 8.63 -18.76 31.31
C GLN A 1015 8.35 -19.67 30.10
N LEU A 1016 8.63 -19.18 28.89
CA LEU A 1016 8.50 -19.89 27.62
C LEU A 1016 9.90 -20.13 27.03
N ALA A 1017 10.19 -21.37 26.61
CA ALA A 1017 11.43 -21.66 25.88
C ALA A 1017 11.28 -21.17 24.42
N VAL A 1018 12.27 -20.42 23.94
CA VAL A 1018 12.33 -19.89 22.57
C VAL A 1018 13.69 -20.20 21.98
N ALA A 1019 13.71 -20.75 20.77
CA ALA A 1019 14.93 -20.94 19.98
C ALA A 1019 14.98 -19.88 18.87
N VAL A 1020 16.13 -19.24 18.70
CA VAL A 1020 16.37 -18.23 17.65
C VAL A 1020 17.67 -18.56 16.93
N GLN A 1021 17.63 -18.59 15.59
CA GLN A 1021 18.81 -18.81 14.76
C GLN A 1021 18.76 -18.01 13.46
N LEU A 1022 19.94 -17.68 12.93
CA LEU A 1022 20.11 -17.09 11.60
C LEU A 1022 20.63 -18.18 10.65
N GLU A 1023 19.99 -18.35 9.52
CA GLU A 1023 20.33 -19.32 8.48
C GLU A 1023 20.80 -18.62 7.20
N LYS A 1024 21.77 -19.22 6.50
CA LYS A 1024 22.10 -18.91 5.09
C LYS A 1024 22.11 -20.23 4.33
N ASP A 1025 21.44 -20.30 3.19
CA ASP A 1025 21.29 -21.52 2.41
C ASP A 1025 20.78 -22.71 3.25
N GLY A 1026 19.85 -22.44 4.18
CA GLY A 1026 19.27 -23.41 5.10
C GLY A 1026 20.19 -23.91 6.23
N ARG A 1027 21.37 -23.29 6.42
CA ARG A 1027 22.33 -23.68 7.47
C ARG A 1027 22.47 -22.59 8.52
N ALA A 1028 22.29 -22.96 9.79
CA ALA A 1028 22.44 -22.05 10.91
C ALA A 1028 23.91 -21.62 11.08
N GLN A 1029 24.15 -20.31 11.13
CA GLN A 1029 25.48 -19.74 11.36
C GLN A 1029 25.39 -18.36 12.04
N ARG A 1030 26.54 -17.82 12.47
CA ARG A 1030 26.62 -16.52 13.20
C ARG A 1030 27.53 -15.49 12.53
N SER A 1031 28.27 -15.90 11.50
CA SER A 1031 29.18 -15.05 10.73
C SER A 1031 28.72 -14.99 9.28
N PHE A 1032 28.62 -13.79 8.74
CA PHE A 1032 28.14 -13.52 7.39
C PHE A 1032 29.04 -12.52 6.68
N GLN A 1033 28.80 -12.31 5.39
CA GLN A 1033 29.44 -11.25 4.61
C GLN A 1033 28.42 -10.15 4.30
N VAL A 1034 28.89 -8.90 4.19
CA VAL A 1034 28.06 -7.80 3.69
C VAL A 1034 27.48 -8.19 2.32
N GLY A 1035 26.17 -8.06 2.16
CA GLY A 1035 25.43 -8.47 0.96
C GLY A 1035 24.81 -9.87 1.02
N ASP A 1036 25.05 -10.66 2.07
CA ASP A 1036 24.42 -11.96 2.25
C ASP A 1036 22.90 -11.84 2.52
N GLU A 1037 22.13 -12.71 1.87
CA GLU A 1037 20.71 -12.96 2.14
C GLU A 1037 20.58 -14.04 3.23
N LEU A 1038 19.78 -13.75 4.25
CA LEU A 1038 19.68 -14.55 5.48
C LEU A 1038 18.23 -14.87 5.81
N GLU A 1039 18.01 -15.92 6.59
CA GLU A 1039 16.71 -16.28 7.16
C GLU A 1039 16.79 -16.28 8.69
N LEU A 1040 15.97 -15.46 9.36
CA LEU A 1040 15.76 -15.52 10.80
C LEU A 1040 14.66 -16.53 11.13
N VAL A 1041 15.01 -17.55 11.90
CA VAL A 1041 14.09 -18.60 12.34
C VAL A 1041 13.85 -18.46 13.84
N ILE A 1042 12.59 -18.29 14.23
CA ILE A 1042 12.15 -18.23 15.64
C ILE A 1042 11.19 -19.39 15.87
N SER A 1043 11.49 -20.25 16.84
CA SER A 1043 10.71 -21.45 17.13
C SER A 1043 10.36 -21.59 18.62
N VAL A 1044 9.18 -22.12 18.90
CA VAL A 1044 8.68 -22.47 20.24
C VAL A 1044 8.34 -23.96 20.34
N PRO A 1045 8.48 -24.62 21.50
CA PRO A 1045 8.17 -26.05 21.64
C PRO A 1045 6.71 -26.39 21.33
N ARG A 1046 5.81 -25.51 21.76
CA ARG A 1046 4.37 -25.60 21.54
C ARG A 1046 3.82 -24.19 21.35
N TYR A 1047 2.96 -24.04 20.36
CA TYR A 1047 2.19 -22.82 20.18
C TYR A 1047 1.08 -22.72 21.23
N GLU A 1048 0.97 -21.55 21.85
CA GLU A 1048 -0.20 -21.12 22.60
C GLU A 1048 -0.82 -19.92 21.88
N ALA A 1049 -2.14 -19.77 21.94
CA ALA A 1049 -2.81 -18.64 21.34
C ALA A 1049 -2.26 -17.31 21.89
N GLY A 1050 -1.97 -16.38 20.99
CA GLY A 1050 -1.52 -15.04 21.34
C GLY A 1050 0.00 -14.82 21.37
N LEU A 1051 0.81 -15.82 20.97
CA LEU A 1051 2.27 -15.65 20.91
C LEU A 1051 2.67 -14.73 19.77
N ILE A 1052 3.39 -13.66 20.11
CA ILE A 1052 3.95 -12.66 19.19
C ILE A 1052 5.45 -12.59 19.41
N ALA A 1053 6.23 -12.68 18.34
CA ALA A 1053 7.65 -12.36 18.34
C ALA A 1053 7.86 -10.86 18.13
N HIS A 1054 8.67 -10.22 18.96
CA HIS A 1054 9.16 -8.86 18.79
C HIS A 1054 10.67 -8.89 18.57
N ILE A 1055 11.16 -8.14 17.58
CA ILE A 1055 12.54 -8.19 17.11
C ILE A 1055 13.14 -6.78 17.10
N CYS A 1056 14.35 -6.63 17.64
CA CYS A 1056 15.21 -5.45 17.48
C CYS A 1056 16.53 -5.91 16.84
N LEU A 1057 16.78 -5.52 15.58
CA LEU A 1057 17.97 -5.88 14.82
C LEU A 1057 19.13 -4.89 15.07
N PRO A 1058 20.40 -5.34 14.96
CA PRO A 1058 21.57 -4.49 15.10
C PRO A 1058 21.80 -3.65 13.82
N ASP A 1059 22.83 -2.79 13.81
CA ASP A 1059 23.19 -2.02 12.62
C ASP A 1059 23.54 -2.91 11.41
N ALA A 1060 24.23 -4.03 11.66
CA ALA A 1060 24.70 -4.96 10.63
C ALA A 1060 23.61 -5.73 9.88
N LEU A 1061 22.39 -5.87 10.44
CA LEU A 1061 21.30 -6.64 9.82
C LEU A 1061 20.06 -5.78 9.59
N ALA A 1062 19.37 -5.98 8.49
CA ALA A 1062 18.06 -5.38 8.27
C ALA A 1062 17.13 -6.34 7.55
N ARG A 1063 15.83 -6.23 7.81
CA ARG A 1063 14.84 -6.76 6.88
C ARG A 1063 14.67 -5.73 5.76
N ILE A 1064 14.97 -6.11 4.52
CA ILE A 1064 14.88 -5.21 3.36
C ILE A 1064 13.49 -5.32 2.75
N ILE A 1065 12.74 -4.22 2.76
CA ILE A 1065 11.38 -4.16 2.23
C ILE A 1065 11.23 -2.88 1.43
N GLY A 1066 10.89 -2.98 0.14
CA GLY A 1066 10.72 -1.82 -0.74
C GLY A 1066 11.93 -0.85 -0.71
N GLY A 1067 13.14 -1.39 -0.57
CA GLY A 1067 14.38 -0.61 -0.45
C GLY A 1067 14.67 -0.03 0.94
N ALA A 1068 13.73 -0.14 1.88
CA ALA A 1068 13.89 0.35 3.24
C ALA A 1068 14.53 -0.70 4.18
N GLN A 1069 15.28 -0.21 5.17
CA GLN A 1069 15.94 -1.05 6.16
C GLN A 1069 15.12 -1.08 7.46
N VAL A 1070 14.42 -2.18 7.69
CA VAL A 1070 13.58 -2.36 8.88
C VAL A 1070 14.42 -2.96 10.01
N LYS A 1071 14.44 -2.26 11.15
CA LYS A 1071 15.24 -2.61 12.35
C LYS A 1071 14.40 -3.07 13.54
N ARG A 1072 13.10 -2.79 13.56
CA ARG A 1072 12.15 -3.21 14.58
C ARG A 1072 10.89 -3.70 13.89
N PHE A 1073 10.34 -4.81 14.35
CA PHE A 1073 9.04 -5.31 13.88
C PHE A 1073 8.51 -6.39 14.83
N SER A 1074 7.22 -6.73 14.67
CA SER A 1074 6.57 -7.81 15.43
C SER A 1074 5.80 -8.74 14.50
N LEU A 1075 5.74 -10.02 14.82
CA LEU A 1075 5.09 -11.05 14.01
C LEU A 1075 4.30 -12.02 14.90
N ASP A 1076 3.05 -12.29 14.53
CA ASP A 1076 2.22 -13.34 15.14
C ASP A 1076 2.67 -14.72 14.59
N PHE A 1077 2.66 -15.73 15.46
CA PHE A 1077 2.92 -17.10 15.04
C PHE A 1077 1.74 -17.72 14.26
N CYS A 1078 0.52 -17.16 14.36
CA CYS A 1078 -0.67 -17.57 13.62
C CYS A 1078 -0.89 -19.10 13.65
N GLY A 1079 -0.85 -19.70 14.85
CA GLY A 1079 -1.03 -21.16 15.00
C GLY A 1079 0.23 -22.00 14.74
N LYS A 1080 1.30 -21.43 14.18
CA LYS A 1080 2.52 -22.15 13.84
C LYS A 1080 3.47 -22.24 15.05
N LYS A 1081 4.34 -23.25 15.05
CA LYS A 1081 5.40 -23.40 16.06
C LYS A 1081 6.69 -22.69 15.71
N SER A 1082 6.82 -22.26 14.44
CA SER A 1082 8.00 -21.57 13.94
C SER A 1082 7.60 -20.57 12.87
N ILE A 1083 8.30 -19.44 12.87
CA ILE A 1083 8.24 -18.42 11.81
C ILE A 1083 9.63 -18.27 11.17
N ARG A 1084 9.66 -17.95 9.88
CA ARG A 1084 10.87 -17.73 9.07
C ARG A 1084 10.77 -16.34 8.44
N ILE A 1085 11.85 -15.57 8.51
CA ILE A 1085 11.84 -14.14 8.22
C ILE A 1085 13.08 -13.79 7.39
N PRO A 1086 12.93 -13.31 6.14
CA PRO A 1086 14.06 -12.92 5.31
C PRO A 1086 14.73 -11.67 5.85
N LEU A 1087 16.06 -11.68 5.95
CA LEU A 1087 16.93 -10.59 6.37
C LEU A 1087 18.11 -10.43 5.39
N ALA A 1088 18.82 -9.31 5.48
CA ALA A 1088 20.07 -9.06 4.77
C ALA A 1088 21.16 -8.55 5.72
N ALA A 1089 22.40 -8.95 5.45
CA ALA A 1089 23.59 -8.38 6.05
C ALA A 1089 23.99 -7.10 5.30
N ILE A 1090 23.91 -5.94 5.95
CA ILE A 1090 24.00 -4.63 5.28
C ILE A 1090 25.26 -3.82 5.61
N THR A 1091 25.84 -4.00 6.79
CA THR A 1091 27.05 -3.29 7.23
C THR A 1091 27.98 -4.24 7.97
N ALA A 1092 29.28 -3.96 7.91
CA ALA A 1092 30.26 -4.76 8.64
C ALA A 1092 30.21 -4.45 10.14
N THR A 1093 30.47 -5.46 10.96
CA THR A 1093 30.51 -5.32 12.42
C THR A 1093 31.86 -4.80 12.92
N SER A 1094 32.89 -4.70 12.09
CA SER A 1094 34.20 -4.14 12.48
C SER A 1094 34.30 -2.64 12.17
N LEU A 1095 34.91 -1.86 13.07
CA LEU A 1095 35.32 -0.49 12.73
C LEU A 1095 36.49 -0.51 11.73
N PRO A 1096 36.58 0.47 10.81
CA PRO A 1096 37.78 0.66 10.02
C PRO A 1096 38.98 0.95 10.92
N ASP A 1097 40.18 0.41 10.60
CA ASP A 1097 41.40 0.50 11.43
C ASP A 1097 41.69 1.92 11.97
N LYS A 1098 41.39 2.96 11.19
CA LYS A 1098 41.64 4.35 11.56
C LYS A 1098 40.76 4.86 12.72
N PHE A 1099 39.58 4.27 12.92
CA PHE A 1099 38.68 4.61 14.03
C PHE A 1099 39.02 3.83 15.31
N SER A 1100 39.82 2.76 15.23
CA SER A 1100 40.21 1.96 16.40
C SER A 1100 41.13 2.72 17.37
N SER A 1101 41.98 3.61 16.85
CA SER A 1101 42.96 4.40 17.64
C SER A 1101 42.35 5.50 18.51
N ALA A 1102 41.11 5.91 18.26
CA ALA A 1102 40.42 6.95 19.05
C ALA A 1102 39.76 6.38 20.34
N SER A 1103 39.79 5.06 20.53
CA SER A 1103 39.19 4.33 21.66
C SER A 1103 40.18 4.06 22.81
N GLU A 1104 41.25 4.85 22.94
CA GLU A 1104 42.33 4.60 23.92
C GLU A 1104 41.91 4.71 25.40
N THR A 1105 40.69 5.16 25.73
CA THR A 1105 40.24 5.30 27.12
C THR A 1105 39.53 4.08 27.71
N ASP A 1106 39.27 3.01 26.95
CA ASP A 1106 38.80 1.75 27.52
C ASP A 1106 39.38 0.56 26.74
N ALA A 1107 40.43 -0.06 27.28
CA ALA A 1107 41.14 -1.22 26.74
C ALA A 1107 40.32 -2.53 26.83
N SER A 1108 39.01 -2.47 26.55
CA SER A 1108 38.23 -3.66 26.22
C SER A 1108 38.37 -3.91 24.71
N LYS A 1109 38.82 -5.09 24.32
CA LYS A 1109 38.85 -5.53 22.91
C LYS A 1109 37.50 -5.18 22.27
N THR A 1110 37.46 -4.24 21.33
CA THR A 1110 36.26 -3.94 20.57
C THR A 1110 35.79 -5.25 19.94
N SER A 1111 34.66 -5.75 20.41
CA SER A 1111 34.03 -6.96 19.93
C SER A 1111 33.77 -6.80 18.42
N GLU A 1112 34.21 -7.75 17.59
CA GLU A 1112 33.79 -7.84 16.18
C GLU A 1112 32.32 -8.28 16.05
N GLU A 1113 31.61 -8.45 17.15
CA GLU A 1113 30.21 -8.86 17.22
C GLU A 1113 29.32 -7.65 17.58
N GLN A 1114 28.14 -7.57 16.96
CA GLN A 1114 27.06 -6.67 17.38
C GLN A 1114 25.94 -7.46 18.07
N HIS A 1115 25.31 -6.84 19.06
CA HIS A 1115 24.24 -7.43 19.86
C HIS A 1115 22.86 -7.01 19.36
N TRP A 1116 21.89 -7.92 19.51
CA TRP A 1116 20.51 -7.69 19.11
C TRP A 1116 19.55 -8.53 19.96
N ALA A 1117 18.24 -8.27 19.86
CA ALA A 1117 17.27 -8.83 20.79
C ALA A 1117 16.03 -9.39 20.09
N VAL A 1118 15.53 -10.50 20.63
CA VAL A 1118 14.22 -11.07 20.32
C VAL A 1118 13.52 -11.34 21.63
N ILE A 1119 12.22 -11.10 21.69
CA ILE A 1119 11.36 -11.55 22.78
C ILE A 1119 10.07 -12.11 22.19
N VAL A 1120 9.55 -13.19 22.77
CA VAL A 1120 8.23 -13.72 22.44
C VAL A 1120 7.31 -13.42 23.61
N ARG A 1121 6.22 -12.69 23.39
CA ARG A 1121 5.24 -12.34 24.43
C ARG A 1121 3.88 -12.92 24.08
N ASN A 1122 3.10 -13.30 25.08
CA ASN A 1122 1.70 -13.64 24.87
C ASN A 1122 0.82 -12.40 25.04
N MET A 1123 0.01 -12.03 24.04
CA MET A 1123 -0.88 -10.87 24.08
C MET A 1123 -2.02 -10.98 25.12
N PHE A 1124 -2.32 -12.19 25.58
CA PHE A 1124 -3.34 -12.43 26.60
C PHE A 1124 -2.74 -12.62 27.98
N LYS A 1125 -1.53 -13.17 28.09
CA LYS A 1125 -0.86 -13.47 29.37
C LYS A 1125 0.41 -12.63 29.50
N GLU A 1126 0.35 -11.52 30.23
CA GLU A 1126 1.45 -10.57 30.38
C GLU A 1126 2.73 -11.21 30.94
N GLU A 1127 2.57 -12.20 31.82
CA GLU A 1127 3.67 -12.89 32.48
C GLU A 1127 4.31 -13.98 31.60
N GLN A 1128 3.61 -14.42 30.54
CA GLN A 1128 4.11 -15.46 29.65
C GLN A 1128 5.04 -14.84 28.60
N VAL A 1129 6.33 -14.91 28.93
CA VAL A 1129 7.40 -14.33 28.12
C VAL A 1129 8.43 -15.39 27.81
N GLY A 1130 8.91 -15.42 26.57
CA GLY A 1130 10.07 -16.16 26.13
C GLY A 1130 11.19 -15.21 25.76
N ASN A 1131 12.29 -15.25 26.51
CA ASN A 1131 13.43 -14.36 26.32
C ASN A 1131 14.71 -15.20 26.15
N PRO A 1132 15.23 -15.35 24.92
CA PRO A 1132 16.50 -16.05 24.67
C PRO A 1132 17.73 -15.26 25.14
N GLY A 1133 17.57 -14.04 25.66
CA GLY A 1133 18.65 -13.13 25.99
C GLY A 1133 19.13 -12.34 24.77
N LEU A 1134 20.22 -11.59 24.95
CA LEU A 1134 20.88 -10.88 23.85
C LEU A 1134 21.58 -11.88 22.92
N LEU A 1135 21.30 -11.72 21.64
CA LEU A 1135 21.88 -12.50 20.55
C LEU A 1135 23.02 -11.71 19.92
N LYS A 1136 23.91 -12.41 19.20
CA LYS A 1136 25.10 -11.81 18.60
C LYS A 1136 25.26 -12.20 17.13
N VAL A 1137 25.86 -11.32 16.35
CA VAL A 1137 26.18 -11.56 14.94
C VAL A 1137 27.52 -10.92 14.55
N VAL A 1138 28.22 -11.54 13.60
CA VAL A 1138 29.42 -11.01 12.95
C VAL A 1138 29.14 -10.85 11.45
N VAL A 1139 29.43 -9.68 10.90
CA VAL A 1139 29.33 -9.42 9.46
C VAL A 1139 30.66 -8.85 8.98
N LYS A 1140 31.30 -9.52 8.03
CA LYS A 1140 32.61 -9.13 7.50
C LYS A 1140 32.45 -8.41 6.17
N GLU A 1141 33.30 -7.41 5.91
CA GLU A 1141 33.41 -6.86 4.56
C GLU A 1141 33.85 -7.94 3.57
N HIS A 1142 33.41 -7.80 2.32
CA HIS A 1142 33.95 -8.60 1.24
C HIS A 1142 35.44 -8.31 1.12
N SER A 1143 36.28 -9.30 1.41
CA SER A 1143 37.70 -9.21 1.11
C SER A 1143 37.83 -9.16 -0.42
N SER A 1144 38.02 -7.96 -0.97
CA SER A 1144 38.39 -7.81 -2.37
C SER A 1144 39.73 -8.50 -2.59
N MET A 1145 39.70 -9.72 -3.15
CA MET A 1145 40.85 -10.26 -3.87
C MET A 1145 40.90 -9.62 -5.26
#